data_AF-A0A3B9BZ89-F1
#
_entry.id   AF-A0A3B9BZ89-F1
#
_cell.length_a   1.000
_cell.length_b   1.000
_cell.length_c   1.000
_cell.angle_alpha   90.00
_cell.angle_beta   90.00
_cell.angle_gamma   90.00
#
_symmetry.space_group_name_H-M   'P 1'
#
loop_
_entity.id
_entity.type
_entity.pdbx_description
1 polymer ?
#
loop_
_entity_poly.entity_id
_entity_poly.type
_entity_poly.pdbx_seq_one_letter_code
_entity_poly.pdbx_strand_id
1 'polypeptide(L)'
;EEEVLPSELRAKLDIKNFANKPFGQAPSIIIPYDSSQRKTWHFIANNVHDFAFTADPHYRIGETRWNGIRCIAVALEPHASRWQNASDYVAKIIKTFSEDFGMYEYPKMVAADANDGMEYPMLTLDSGNDPDFHGLLVHEIGHNWFYGMIGNNETYRAALDEGFTQFLTAWGLQKIDGDTMIETPDKNKYKRKHREPKLVKDRNVYNRYMFDAMRDQDKALNTHSNDFHSALGHENGYSNVYHKTATMLYRLQYVLGDSLFQSAMKHYVAKWKFAHPYFEDFTSSIMEYVGQDLSWFFDQWLETTKHTDYGIRSVKKGLAKDQYMIRFKRYGEMQMPIDFTVQAKNGESYHYHIPNKYFIKKTNAKVLPMWYGWDLLYPEYTAKLNIPSGIKDVIIDTSNRLADIDMMDNYKRKGMKLSPLSRTLKFEHYIANTPSWKKYQMFYRPDFWWNAVDGIKAGIHFDGSFMNYLRKLHGTIWFNTRVLSYIQYRPFEGEGWFDDRSPIDYTFRYDNVFKKISHKIGWGIDSRYIDGFARHSIYTSYKINGQSQFKMQAVTQFRKRELNRDYLLFPDEWSSFTTSGKLNSKQNAFVQLFFDHRYKCMGGNGLLRMQLRTPLTYNYAFLQGEVVQNNSWRKLDFKTRVFARYGIGNDLPQESVLFMQGANPEEMMESKWVRSQGIAPRDLSGMSKIDFSSIHMGGGLNLRGYTGYYANDEDEDGNLFLNYKGKSGAAVNMEIDFDRLFRI
;
A
#
# COMPACT_ATOMS: atom_id res chain seq x y z
N GLU A 1 9.54 -40.39 -31.90
CA GLU A 1 10.49 -39.35 -31.40
C GLU A 1 11.84 -39.52 -32.07
N GLU A 2 12.43 -40.73 -32.06
CA GLU A 2 13.74 -41.01 -32.70
C GLU A 2 13.85 -40.59 -34.18
N GLU A 3 12.78 -40.72 -34.97
CA GLU A 3 12.76 -40.31 -36.38
C GLU A 3 12.91 -38.79 -36.58
N VAL A 4 12.36 -37.97 -35.67
CA VAL A 4 12.28 -36.51 -35.82
C VAL A 4 13.30 -35.77 -34.96
N LEU A 5 13.66 -36.35 -33.81
CA LEU A 5 14.62 -35.87 -32.82
C LEU A 5 15.57 -37.02 -32.44
N PRO A 6 16.47 -37.44 -33.35
CA PRO A 6 17.44 -38.50 -33.07
C PRO A 6 18.39 -38.11 -31.93
N SER A 7 18.97 -39.10 -31.27
CA SER A 7 19.84 -38.92 -30.09
C SER A 7 21.00 -37.94 -30.31
N GLU A 8 21.63 -37.98 -31.49
CA GLU A 8 22.70 -37.02 -31.86
C GLU A 8 22.21 -35.57 -31.92
N LEU A 9 21.02 -35.34 -32.50
CA LEU A 9 20.43 -34.01 -32.54
C LEU A 9 20.00 -33.58 -31.14
N ARG A 10 19.40 -34.49 -30.36
CA ARG A 10 19.01 -34.24 -28.97
C ARG A 10 20.20 -33.83 -28.10
N ALA A 11 21.36 -34.44 -28.29
CA ALA A 11 22.60 -34.10 -27.59
C ALA A 11 23.14 -32.72 -27.98
N LYS A 12 23.05 -32.33 -29.26
CA LYS A 12 23.41 -30.97 -29.72
C LYS A 12 22.49 -29.89 -29.13
N LEU A 13 21.20 -30.20 -28.98
CA LEU A 13 20.18 -29.30 -28.44
C LEU A 13 20.12 -29.29 -26.90
N ASP A 14 20.96 -30.07 -26.21
CA ASP A 14 20.98 -30.09 -24.74
C ASP A 14 21.29 -28.69 -24.20
N ILE A 15 20.45 -28.22 -23.27
CA ILE A 15 20.57 -26.91 -22.66
C ILE A 15 21.93 -26.71 -21.98
N LYS A 16 22.58 -27.79 -21.50
CA LYS A 16 23.90 -27.77 -20.84
C LYS A 16 25.01 -27.23 -21.74
N ASN A 17 24.89 -27.40 -23.05
CA ASN A 17 25.87 -26.89 -24.01
C ASN A 17 25.95 -25.35 -24.03
N PHE A 18 24.93 -24.67 -23.48
CA PHE A 18 24.78 -23.21 -23.52
C PHE A 18 24.95 -22.55 -22.14
N ALA A 19 25.39 -23.29 -21.12
CA ALA A 19 25.52 -22.79 -19.74
C ALA A 19 26.42 -21.53 -19.63
N ASN A 20 27.49 -21.47 -20.43
CA ASN A 20 28.45 -20.35 -20.42
C ASN A 20 28.12 -19.25 -21.45
N LYS A 21 27.00 -19.37 -22.17
CA LYS A 21 26.62 -18.41 -23.19
C LYS A 21 26.08 -17.12 -22.55
N PRO A 22 26.60 -15.92 -22.88
CA PRO A 22 26.05 -14.66 -22.38
C PRO A 22 24.55 -14.52 -22.66
N PHE A 23 23.80 -14.09 -21.64
CA PHE A 23 22.36 -13.87 -21.75
C PHE A 23 22.03 -12.84 -22.83
N GLY A 24 21.06 -13.15 -23.69
CA GLY A 24 20.63 -12.30 -24.81
C GLY A 24 21.50 -12.39 -26.06
N GLN A 25 22.54 -13.23 -26.08
CA GLN A 25 23.36 -13.41 -27.29
C GLN A 25 22.57 -14.14 -28.40
N ALA A 26 22.77 -13.71 -29.65
CA ALA A 26 22.16 -14.32 -30.83
C ALA A 26 22.33 -15.85 -30.87
N PRO A 27 21.27 -16.61 -31.25
CA PRO A 27 21.28 -18.06 -31.22
C PRO A 27 22.23 -18.66 -32.27
N SER A 28 22.72 -19.87 -32.01
CA SER A 28 23.48 -20.65 -32.97
C SER A 28 22.57 -21.40 -33.94
N ILE A 29 23.03 -21.60 -35.18
CA ILE A 29 22.32 -22.40 -36.19
C ILE A 29 22.76 -23.86 -36.05
N ILE A 30 21.92 -24.67 -35.40
CA ILE A 30 22.16 -26.12 -35.20
C ILE A 30 21.39 -26.96 -36.23
N ILE A 31 20.22 -26.47 -36.61
CA ILE A 31 19.36 -27.08 -37.62
C ILE A 31 19.27 -26.07 -38.77
N PRO A 32 20.14 -26.17 -39.79
CA PRO A 32 20.07 -25.30 -40.96
C PRO A 32 18.70 -25.44 -41.63
N TYR A 33 18.11 -24.31 -42.03
CA TYR A 33 16.84 -24.31 -42.74
C TYR A 33 17.04 -24.79 -44.18
N ASP A 34 16.29 -25.80 -44.58
CA ASP A 34 16.23 -26.33 -45.95
C ASP A 34 14.77 -26.28 -46.42
N SER A 35 14.49 -25.45 -47.43
CA SER A 35 13.14 -25.25 -47.95
C SER A 35 12.57 -26.50 -48.64
N SER A 36 13.41 -27.48 -49.01
CA SER A 36 13.02 -28.74 -49.66
C SER A 36 12.67 -29.85 -48.68
N GLN A 37 13.09 -29.76 -47.41
CA GLN A 37 12.87 -30.80 -46.41
C GLN A 37 11.69 -30.45 -45.48
N ARG A 38 10.92 -31.48 -45.09
CA ARG A 38 9.87 -31.38 -44.08
C ARG A 38 10.03 -32.50 -43.06
N LYS A 39 9.72 -32.19 -41.81
CA LYS A 39 9.60 -33.17 -40.72
C LYS A 39 8.17 -33.14 -40.21
N THR A 40 7.59 -34.32 -40.01
CA THR A 40 6.24 -34.45 -39.46
C THR A 40 6.35 -35.11 -38.09
N TRP A 41 5.92 -34.42 -37.04
CA TRP A 41 5.88 -34.97 -35.68
C TRP A 41 4.43 -35.14 -35.26
N HIS A 42 4.02 -36.38 -34.97
CA HIS A 42 2.69 -36.71 -34.50
C HIS A 42 2.64 -36.74 -32.97
N PHE A 43 1.66 -36.05 -32.38
CA PHE A 43 1.40 -36.02 -30.95
C PHE A 43 -0.01 -36.53 -30.65
N ILE A 44 -0.17 -37.26 -29.55
CA ILE A 44 -1.45 -37.69 -29.00
C ILE A 44 -1.49 -37.25 -27.54
N ALA A 45 -2.56 -36.57 -27.15
CA ALA A 45 -2.83 -36.16 -25.78
C ALA A 45 -4.21 -36.70 -25.38
N ASN A 46 -4.25 -37.47 -24.29
CA ASN A 46 -5.48 -38.05 -23.76
C ASN A 46 -5.91 -37.25 -22.53
N ASN A 47 -7.23 -37.13 -22.33
CA ASN A 47 -7.84 -36.42 -21.19
C ASN A 47 -7.39 -34.95 -21.06
N VAL A 48 -7.19 -34.27 -22.19
CA VAL A 48 -6.93 -32.83 -22.22
C VAL A 48 -8.15 -32.11 -22.82
N HIS A 49 -8.41 -30.90 -22.33
CA HIS A 49 -9.52 -30.06 -22.80
C HIS A 49 -9.04 -28.89 -23.67
N ASP A 50 -7.73 -28.63 -23.69
CA ASP A 50 -7.09 -27.57 -24.45
C ASP A 50 -5.98 -28.09 -25.36
N PHE A 51 -5.72 -27.32 -26.42
CA PHE A 51 -4.64 -27.56 -27.35
C PHE A 51 -3.69 -26.36 -27.40
N ALA A 52 -2.39 -26.62 -27.26
CA ALA A 52 -1.34 -25.65 -27.51
C ALA A 52 -0.12 -26.30 -28.14
N PHE A 53 0.66 -25.46 -28.82
CA PHE A 53 1.97 -25.84 -29.33
C PHE A 53 2.87 -24.61 -29.37
N THR A 54 4.17 -24.84 -29.21
CA THR A 54 5.21 -23.86 -29.49
C THR A 54 6.32 -24.52 -30.31
N ALA A 55 6.93 -23.76 -31.22
CA ALA A 55 7.99 -24.23 -32.09
C ALA A 55 8.96 -23.10 -32.44
N ASP A 56 10.24 -23.30 -32.15
CA ASP A 56 11.34 -22.42 -32.53
C ASP A 56 12.61 -23.26 -32.77
N PRO A 57 13.37 -23.05 -33.86
CA PRO A 57 14.59 -23.80 -34.14
C PRO A 57 15.73 -23.52 -33.14
N HIS A 58 15.62 -22.46 -32.36
CA HIS A 58 16.58 -22.05 -31.34
C HIS A 58 16.24 -22.57 -29.95
N TYR A 59 15.24 -23.45 -29.82
CA TYR A 59 14.94 -24.10 -28.56
C TYR A 59 16.03 -25.09 -28.11
N ARG A 60 16.36 -25.04 -26.83
CA ARG A 60 17.32 -25.91 -26.14
C ARG A 60 16.62 -26.65 -25.02
N ILE A 61 16.91 -27.93 -24.87
CA ILE A 61 16.03 -28.84 -24.13
C ILE A 61 16.79 -29.43 -22.92
N GLY A 62 16.31 -29.11 -21.73
CA GLY A 62 16.62 -29.83 -20.49
C GLY A 62 15.56 -30.89 -20.20
N GLU A 63 15.96 -32.06 -19.72
CA GLU A 63 15.02 -33.12 -19.35
C GLU A 63 15.52 -33.87 -18.11
N THR A 64 14.59 -34.14 -17.21
CA THR A 64 14.76 -35.04 -16.08
C THR A 64 13.48 -35.88 -15.89
N ARG A 65 13.45 -36.77 -14.90
CA ARG A 65 12.28 -37.60 -14.61
C ARG A 65 11.98 -37.65 -13.12
N TRP A 66 10.69 -37.65 -12.79
CA TRP A 66 10.21 -37.98 -11.45
C TRP A 66 9.06 -38.97 -11.57
N ASN A 67 9.16 -40.11 -10.86
CA ASN A 67 8.15 -41.16 -10.85
C ASN A 67 7.63 -41.57 -12.25
N GLY A 68 8.54 -41.72 -13.22
CA GLY A 68 8.21 -42.06 -14.62
C GLY A 68 7.78 -40.88 -15.50
N ILE A 69 7.35 -39.76 -14.91
CA ILE A 69 6.91 -38.54 -15.62
C ILE A 69 8.12 -37.79 -16.17
N ARG A 70 8.10 -37.45 -17.46
CA ARG A 70 9.15 -36.62 -18.09
C ARG A 70 8.95 -35.16 -17.71
N CYS A 71 9.96 -34.56 -17.08
CA CYS A 71 9.95 -33.15 -16.71
C CYS A 71 10.91 -32.42 -17.64
N ILE A 72 10.36 -31.62 -18.56
CA ILE A 72 11.09 -31.05 -19.69
C ILE A 72 11.08 -29.54 -19.56
N ALA A 73 12.22 -28.92 -19.78
CA ALA A 73 12.34 -27.47 -19.97
C ALA A 73 12.82 -27.19 -21.38
N VAL A 74 12.16 -26.26 -22.06
CA VAL A 74 12.51 -25.83 -23.41
C VAL A 74 12.79 -24.33 -23.37
N ALA A 75 14.06 -23.94 -23.46
CA ALA A 75 14.48 -22.55 -23.36
C ALA A 75 14.92 -22.00 -24.72
N LEU A 76 14.61 -20.74 -25.05
CA LEU A 76 15.23 -20.10 -26.21
C LEU A 76 16.74 -19.98 -25.93
N GLU A 77 17.58 -20.30 -26.93
CA GLU A 77 19.04 -20.29 -26.73
C GLU A 77 19.61 -18.99 -26.12
N PRO A 78 19.13 -17.78 -26.47
CA PRO A 78 19.59 -16.56 -25.82
C PRO A 78 19.36 -16.53 -24.30
N HIS A 79 18.42 -17.31 -23.76
CA HIS A 79 18.11 -17.41 -22.33
C HIS A 79 18.64 -18.70 -21.68
N ALA A 80 19.11 -19.67 -22.48
CA ALA A 80 19.47 -21.01 -22.02
C ALA A 80 20.46 -21.05 -20.85
N SER A 81 21.42 -20.11 -20.78
CA SER A 81 22.38 -20.04 -19.66
C SER A 81 21.74 -19.79 -18.29
N ARG A 82 20.50 -19.26 -18.27
CA ARG A 82 19.74 -18.99 -17.04
C ARG A 82 18.53 -19.92 -16.86
N TRP A 83 18.44 -20.98 -17.65
CA TRP A 83 17.40 -22.01 -17.58
C TRP A 83 17.93 -23.41 -17.25
N GLN A 84 19.21 -23.51 -16.89
CA GLN A 84 19.93 -24.77 -16.69
C GLN A 84 19.26 -25.72 -15.67
N ASN A 85 18.67 -25.17 -14.61
CA ASN A 85 18.00 -25.90 -13.54
C ASN A 85 16.49 -26.09 -13.78
N ALA A 86 15.92 -25.55 -14.86
CA ALA A 86 14.47 -25.47 -15.05
C ALA A 86 13.81 -26.86 -15.06
N SER A 87 14.36 -27.86 -15.77
CA SER A 87 13.77 -29.20 -15.79
C SER A 87 13.78 -29.89 -14.41
N ASP A 88 14.81 -29.65 -13.60
CA ASP A 88 14.85 -30.15 -12.21
C ASP A 88 13.84 -29.43 -11.33
N TYR A 89 13.61 -28.14 -11.59
CA TYR A 89 12.60 -27.36 -10.90
C TYR A 89 11.18 -27.83 -11.25
N VAL A 90 10.90 -28.12 -12.53
CA VAL A 90 9.66 -28.78 -12.98
C VAL A 90 9.44 -30.08 -12.20
N ALA A 91 10.47 -30.93 -12.07
CA ALA A 91 10.36 -32.18 -11.33
C ALA A 91 10.05 -31.98 -9.83
N LYS A 92 10.62 -30.94 -9.20
CA LYS A 92 10.29 -30.58 -7.82
C LYS A 92 8.83 -30.15 -7.66
N ILE A 93 8.29 -29.39 -8.62
CA ILE A 93 6.89 -28.97 -8.62
C ILE A 93 5.98 -30.20 -8.76
N ILE A 94 6.23 -31.04 -9.77
CA ILE A 94 5.45 -32.25 -10.03
C ILE A 94 5.45 -33.17 -8.81
N LYS A 95 6.62 -33.38 -8.20
CA LYS A 95 6.75 -34.16 -6.96
C LYS A 95 5.89 -33.58 -5.84
N THR A 96 6.07 -32.28 -5.57
CA THR A 96 5.44 -31.61 -4.42
C THR A 96 3.92 -31.70 -4.49
N PHE A 97 3.32 -31.33 -5.63
CA PHE A 97 1.88 -31.37 -5.77
C PHE A 97 1.32 -32.80 -5.87
N SER A 98 2.07 -33.73 -6.46
CA SER A 98 1.69 -35.15 -6.47
C SER A 98 1.60 -35.74 -5.07
N GLU A 99 2.60 -35.48 -4.22
CA GLU A 99 2.65 -35.97 -2.85
C GLU A 99 1.61 -35.29 -1.94
N ASP A 100 1.34 -34.00 -2.17
CA ASP A 100 0.52 -33.18 -1.28
C ASP A 100 -0.97 -33.11 -1.66
N PHE A 101 -1.34 -33.25 -2.94
CA PHE A 101 -2.73 -33.04 -3.42
C PHE A 101 -3.28 -34.17 -4.30
N GLY A 102 -2.44 -35.01 -4.89
CA GLY A 102 -2.87 -36.16 -5.70
C GLY A 102 -1.96 -36.32 -6.91
N MET A 103 -1.74 -37.56 -7.36
CA MET A 103 -0.76 -37.86 -8.41
C MET A 103 -1.00 -37.06 -9.69
N TYR A 104 0.09 -36.56 -10.30
CA TYR A 104 0.08 -36.07 -11.67
C TYR A 104 -0.12 -37.23 -12.65
N GLU A 105 -1.05 -37.09 -13.59
CA GLU A 105 -1.58 -38.23 -14.35
C GLU A 105 -1.18 -38.22 -15.83
N TYR A 106 -0.57 -37.11 -16.26
CA TYR A 106 -0.03 -37.01 -17.61
C TYR A 106 1.40 -37.58 -17.70
N PRO A 107 1.83 -38.08 -18.87
CA PRO A 107 3.14 -38.73 -19.02
C PRO A 107 4.33 -37.75 -18.99
N LYS A 108 4.08 -36.45 -19.17
CA LYS A 108 5.12 -35.42 -19.21
C LYS A 108 4.56 -34.05 -18.80
N MET A 109 5.45 -33.19 -18.34
CA MET A 109 5.22 -31.76 -18.16
C MET A 109 6.34 -30.99 -18.87
N VAL A 110 5.97 -30.04 -19.74
CA VAL A 110 6.90 -29.19 -20.49
C VAL A 110 6.74 -27.75 -20.03
N ALA A 111 7.80 -27.13 -19.52
CA ALA A 111 7.88 -25.68 -19.31
C ALA A 111 8.66 -25.05 -20.46
N ALA A 112 8.03 -24.15 -21.22
CA ALA A 112 8.62 -23.55 -22.41
C ALA A 112 8.81 -22.05 -22.26
N ASP A 113 10.04 -21.56 -22.46
CA ASP A 113 10.35 -20.14 -22.59
C ASP A 113 9.74 -19.58 -23.89
N ALA A 114 8.52 -19.07 -23.79
CA ALA A 114 7.71 -18.58 -24.91
C ALA A 114 7.28 -17.11 -24.72
N ASN A 115 7.85 -16.43 -23.71
CA ASN A 115 7.56 -15.04 -23.37
C ASN A 115 6.06 -14.79 -23.05
N ASP A 116 5.48 -15.71 -22.28
CA ASP A 116 4.07 -15.71 -21.87
C ASP A 116 3.94 -16.10 -20.38
N GLY A 117 2.71 -16.30 -19.92
CA GLY A 117 2.34 -16.98 -18.68
C GLY A 117 0.98 -17.65 -18.89
N MET A 118 1.00 -18.88 -19.41
CA MET A 118 -0.21 -19.58 -19.87
C MET A 118 -0.11 -21.09 -19.67
N GLU A 119 -1.24 -21.71 -19.29
CA GLU A 119 -1.31 -22.94 -18.52
C GLU A 119 -1.93 -24.17 -19.22
N TYR A 120 -1.43 -24.56 -20.39
CA TYR A 120 -2.03 -25.70 -21.08
C TYR A 120 -1.69 -27.06 -20.40
N PRO A 121 -2.58 -28.07 -20.49
CA PRO A 121 -2.29 -29.41 -20.02
C PRO A 121 -0.99 -29.96 -20.63
N MET A 122 -0.05 -30.37 -19.79
CA MET A 122 1.30 -30.84 -20.14
C MET A 122 2.27 -29.81 -20.78
N LEU A 123 1.85 -28.57 -21.03
CA LEU A 123 2.68 -27.54 -21.65
C LEU A 123 2.37 -26.16 -21.07
N THR A 124 3.31 -25.57 -20.36
CA THR A 124 3.22 -24.17 -19.93
C THR A 124 4.08 -23.29 -20.82
N LEU A 125 3.55 -22.12 -21.16
CA LEU A 125 4.27 -21.07 -21.86
C LEU A 125 4.68 -20.03 -20.81
N ASP A 126 5.98 -19.92 -20.62
CA ASP A 126 6.62 -19.25 -19.50
C ASP A 126 7.59 -18.17 -19.98
N SER A 127 8.12 -17.42 -19.03
CA SER A 127 9.13 -16.39 -19.25
C SER A 127 10.04 -16.21 -18.03
N GLY A 128 11.07 -15.38 -18.20
CA GLY A 128 11.99 -15.02 -17.12
C GLY A 128 13.28 -15.84 -17.12
N ASN A 129 13.99 -15.78 -16.01
CA ASN A 129 15.29 -16.42 -15.84
C ASN A 129 15.47 -16.86 -14.38
N ASP A 130 16.37 -17.81 -14.12
CA ASP A 130 16.65 -18.24 -12.74
C ASP A 130 17.26 -17.07 -11.93
N PRO A 131 16.82 -16.83 -10.68
CA PRO A 131 15.76 -17.53 -9.93
C PRO A 131 14.36 -16.92 -10.11
N ASP A 132 14.21 -15.85 -10.88
CA ASP A 132 12.98 -15.06 -11.00
C ASP A 132 11.81 -15.83 -11.66
N PHE A 133 12.06 -16.85 -12.49
CA PHE A 133 10.99 -17.69 -13.07
C PHE A 133 10.32 -18.61 -12.05
N HIS A 134 10.90 -18.82 -10.86
CA HIS A 134 10.44 -19.84 -9.90
C HIS A 134 8.95 -19.70 -9.61
N GLY A 135 8.51 -18.48 -9.29
CA GLY A 135 7.11 -18.22 -8.98
C GLY A 135 6.16 -18.46 -10.15
N LEU A 136 6.60 -18.16 -11.38
CA LEU A 136 5.82 -18.39 -12.59
C LEU A 136 5.68 -19.88 -12.85
N LEU A 137 6.79 -20.62 -12.89
CA LEU A 137 6.76 -22.08 -13.11
C LEU A 137 5.89 -22.82 -12.09
N VAL A 138 5.96 -22.46 -10.80
CA VAL A 138 5.10 -23.08 -9.78
C VAL A 138 3.61 -22.79 -10.05
N HIS A 139 3.29 -21.57 -10.51
CA HIS A 139 1.92 -21.17 -10.85
C HIS A 139 1.43 -21.91 -12.09
N GLU A 140 2.12 -21.76 -13.22
CA GLU A 140 1.70 -22.34 -14.51
C GLU A 140 1.60 -23.87 -14.45
N ILE A 141 2.56 -24.53 -13.80
CA ILE A 141 2.52 -26.00 -13.64
C ILE A 141 1.46 -26.40 -12.60
N GLY A 142 1.17 -25.53 -11.62
CA GLY A 142 0.11 -25.73 -10.63
C GLY A 142 -1.28 -25.86 -11.26
N HIS A 143 -1.55 -25.13 -12.35
CA HIS A 143 -2.78 -25.26 -13.12
C HIS A 143 -3.00 -26.67 -13.67
N ASN A 144 -1.97 -27.51 -13.81
CA ASN A 144 -2.22 -28.89 -14.22
C ASN A 144 -3.01 -29.71 -13.18
N TRP A 145 -3.08 -29.27 -11.91
CA TRP A 145 -4.00 -29.84 -10.91
C TRP A 145 -5.38 -29.20 -10.97
N PHE A 146 -5.44 -27.87 -11.06
CA PHE A 146 -6.68 -27.08 -11.11
C PHE A 146 -6.73 -26.32 -12.42
N TYR A 147 -7.67 -26.67 -13.31
CA TYR A 147 -7.70 -26.47 -14.76
C TYR A 147 -7.36 -27.76 -15.52
N GLY A 148 -6.09 -28.16 -15.57
CA GLY A 148 -5.64 -29.25 -16.45
C GLY A 148 -6.24 -30.62 -16.12
N MET A 149 -6.04 -31.13 -14.90
CA MET A 149 -6.66 -32.39 -14.47
C MET A 149 -8.08 -32.19 -13.97
N ILE A 150 -8.37 -31.07 -13.31
CA ILE A 150 -9.72 -30.72 -12.87
C ILE A 150 -10.20 -29.59 -13.79
N GLY A 151 -10.95 -29.95 -14.83
CA GLY A 151 -11.41 -29.10 -15.93
C GLY A 151 -12.36 -27.99 -15.52
N ASN A 152 -11.90 -27.04 -14.70
CA ASN A 152 -12.71 -25.92 -14.25
C ASN A 152 -13.06 -25.01 -15.44
N ASN A 153 -14.28 -24.43 -15.43
CA ASN A 153 -14.67 -23.45 -16.44
C ASN A 153 -14.19 -22.04 -16.02
N GLU A 154 -12.97 -21.67 -16.43
CA GLU A 154 -12.35 -20.39 -16.08
C GLU A 154 -13.16 -19.18 -16.60
N THR A 155 -13.73 -19.27 -17.81
CA THR A 155 -14.57 -18.20 -18.38
C THR A 155 -15.80 -17.89 -17.52
N TYR A 156 -16.33 -18.89 -16.82
CA TYR A 156 -17.49 -18.74 -15.95
C TYR A 156 -17.11 -18.54 -14.46
N ARG A 157 -16.08 -19.23 -13.97
CA ARG A 157 -15.59 -19.22 -12.57
C ARG A 157 -14.06 -19.29 -12.49
N ALA A 158 -13.40 -18.20 -12.85
CA ALA A 158 -11.94 -18.07 -12.80
C ALA A 158 -11.35 -18.37 -11.42
N ALA A 159 -12.11 -18.19 -10.33
CA ALA A 159 -11.62 -18.41 -8.98
C ALA A 159 -11.31 -19.90 -8.68
N LEU A 160 -12.00 -20.86 -9.32
CA LEU A 160 -11.70 -22.29 -9.16
C LEU A 160 -10.38 -22.70 -9.83
N ASP A 161 -9.94 -21.87 -10.77
CA ASP A 161 -8.71 -22.05 -11.53
C ASP A 161 -7.58 -21.23 -10.88
N GLU A 162 -7.46 -19.97 -11.29
CA GLU A 162 -6.45 -19.01 -10.86
C GLU A 162 -6.34 -18.86 -9.33
N GLY A 163 -7.47 -18.95 -8.63
CA GLY A 163 -7.49 -18.88 -7.18
C GLY A 163 -6.91 -20.10 -6.46
N PHE A 164 -7.21 -21.29 -6.97
CA PHE A 164 -6.67 -22.55 -6.43
C PHE A 164 -5.21 -22.73 -6.83
N THR A 165 -4.87 -22.35 -8.06
CA THR A 165 -3.48 -22.31 -8.51
C THR A 165 -2.67 -21.30 -7.70
N GLN A 166 -3.19 -20.11 -7.41
CA GLN A 166 -2.50 -19.15 -6.55
C GLN A 166 -2.21 -19.71 -5.14
N PHE A 167 -3.12 -20.53 -4.59
CA PHE A 167 -2.87 -21.27 -3.34
C PHE A 167 -1.72 -22.28 -3.51
N LEU A 168 -1.70 -23.05 -4.60
CA LEU A 168 -0.61 -23.96 -4.92
C LEU A 168 0.72 -23.21 -5.13
N THR A 169 0.70 -22.02 -5.73
CA THR A 169 1.89 -21.18 -5.93
C THR A 169 2.55 -20.85 -4.59
N ALA A 170 1.78 -20.41 -3.61
CA ALA A 170 2.31 -20.15 -2.28
C ALA A 170 2.78 -21.44 -1.58
N TRP A 171 2.02 -22.53 -1.70
CA TRP A 171 2.36 -23.83 -1.11
C TRP A 171 3.66 -24.41 -1.68
N GLY A 172 3.77 -24.47 -3.01
CA GLY A 172 4.90 -25.02 -3.75
C GLY A 172 6.17 -24.22 -3.50
N LEU A 173 6.12 -22.89 -3.59
CA LEU A 173 7.26 -22.04 -3.27
C LEU A 173 7.75 -22.25 -1.82
N GLN A 174 6.85 -22.33 -0.84
CA GLN A 174 7.25 -22.60 0.54
C GLN A 174 7.92 -23.96 0.73
N LYS A 175 7.43 -25.00 0.03
CA LYS A 175 7.99 -26.36 0.10
C LYS A 175 9.32 -26.50 -0.62
N ILE A 176 9.49 -25.81 -1.75
CA ILE A 176 10.63 -25.96 -2.65
C ILE A 176 11.75 -24.97 -2.31
N ASP A 177 11.40 -23.69 -2.10
CA ASP A 177 12.35 -22.58 -1.95
C ASP A 177 12.38 -22.01 -0.51
N GLY A 178 11.36 -22.31 0.30
CA GLY A 178 11.23 -21.84 1.68
C GLY A 178 10.31 -20.63 1.82
N ASP A 179 10.25 -20.05 3.03
CA ASP A 179 9.23 -19.05 3.38
C ASP A 179 9.45 -17.66 2.78
N THR A 180 10.60 -17.41 2.14
CA THR A 180 10.97 -16.12 1.56
C THR A 180 11.20 -16.25 0.07
N MET A 181 10.66 -15.32 -0.72
CA MET A 181 10.86 -15.28 -2.16
C MET A 181 12.36 -15.22 -2.50
N ILE A 182 12.79 -16.09 -3.41
CA ILE A 182 14.11 -16.02 -4.04
C ILE A 182 13.95 -15.15 -5.28
N GLU A 183 14.70 -14.04 -5.34
CA GLU A 183 14.66 -13.07 -6.44
C GLU A 183 16.09 -12.62 -6.76
N THR A 184 16.33 -12.16 -7.99
CA THR A 184 17.61 -11.54 -8.36
C THR A 184 17.89 -10.33 -7.46
N PRO A 185 19.05 -10.28 -6.76
CA PRO A 185 19.37 -9.17 -5.88
C PRO A 185 19.52 -7.83 -6.61
N ASP A 186 19.12 -6.75 -5.95
CA ASP A 186 19.31 -5.39 -6.49
C ASP A 186 20.82 -5.09 -6.69
N LYS A 187 21.16 -4.54 -7.87
CA LYS A 187 22.55 -4.15 -8.21
C LYS A 187 23.08 -3.09 -7.25
N ASN A 188 22.21 -2.22 -6.73
CA ASN A 188 22.60 -1.19 -5.78
C ASN A 188 22.72 -1.76 -4.36
N LYS A 189 23.92 -1.70 -3.77
CA LYS A 189 24.21 -2.23 -2.42
C LYS A 189 23.35 -1.60 -1.32
N TYR A 190 23.03 -0.30 -1.43
CA TYR A 190 22.18 0.39 -0.46
C TYR A 190 20.73 -0.12 -0.55
N LYS A 191 20.17 -0.23 -1.76
CA LYS A 191 18.84 -0.84 -1.96
C LYS A 191 18.79 -2.27 -1.42
N ARG A 192 19.79 -3.09 -1.73
CA ARG A 192 19.88 -4.48 -1.25
C ARG A 192 19.92 -4.59 0.27
N LYS A 193 20.63 -3.68 0.97
CA LYS A 193 20.71 -3.66 2.42
C LYS A 193 19.38 -3.30 3.09
N HIS A 194 18.59 -2.44 2.46
CA HIS A 194 17.38 -1.83 3.04
C HIS A 194 16.05 -2.39 2.52
N ARG A 195 16.08 -3.27 1.50
CA ARG A 195 14.91 -4.05 1.09
C ARG A 195 14.59 -5.12 2.13
N GLU A 196 13.33 -5.20 2.51
CA GLU A 196 12.83 -6.22 3.43
C GLU A 196 12.59 -7.56 2.71
N PRO A 197 12.81 -8.70 3.38
CA PRO A 197 12.46 -10.00 2.83
C PRO A 197 10.97 -10.07 2.49
N LYS A 198 10.65 -10.55 1.28
CA LYS A 198 9.28 -10.79 0.86
C LYS A 198 8.88 -12.20 1.22
N LEU A 199 8.00 -12.36 2.21
CA LEU A 199 7.48 -13.68 2.57
C LEU A 199 6.54 -14.20 1.49
N VAL A 200 6.67 -15.48 1.13
CA VAL A 200 5.91 -16.13 0.05
C VAL A 200 4.40 -15.95 0.24
N LYS A 201 3.87 -16.28 1.42
CA LYS A 201 2.44 -16.13 1.71
C LYS A 201 1.98 -14.67 1.72
N ASP A 202 2.81 -13.76 2.22
CA ASP A 202 2.43 -12.34 2.25
C ASP A 202 2.31 -11.81 0.81
N ARG A 203 3.29 -12.10 -0.05
CA ARG A 203 3.29 -11.67 -1.46
C ARG A 203 2.15 -12.28 -2.26
N ASN A 204 2.01 -13.61 -2.20
CA ASN A 204 1.16 -14.36 -3.13
C ASN A 204 -0.27 -14.56 -2.61
N VAL A 205 -0.51 -14.40 -1.30
CA VAL A 205 -1.83 -14.66 -0.69
C VAL A 205 -2.40 -13.42 -0.02
N TYR A 206 -1.71 -12.87 0.99
CA TYR A 206 -2.34 -11.95 1.93
C TYR A 206 -2.27 -10.48 1.50
N ASN A 207 -1.14 -9.94 1.06
CA ASN A 207 -0.95 -8.49 0.91
C ASN A 207 -2.03 -7.82 0.05
N ARG A 208 -2.35 -8.40 -1.10
CA ARG A 208 -3.36 -7.85 -2.01
C ARG A 208 -4.78 -8.00 -1.45
N TYR A 209 -5.14 -9.18 -0.95
CA TYR A 209 -6.43 -9.40 -0.28
C TYR A 209 -6.62 -8.46 0.91
N MET A 210 -5.65 -8.37 1.81
CA MET A 210 -5.71 -7.49 2.99
C MET A 210 -5.88 -6.02 2.57
N PHE A 211 -5.25 -5.59 1.47
CA PHE A 211 -5.39 -4.23 0.97
C PHE A 211 -6.82 -3.93 0.49
N ASP A 212 -7.45 -4.87 -0.22
CA ASP A 212 -8.81 -4.73 -0.74
C ASP A 212 -9.87 -4.89 0.36
N ALA A 213 -9.72 -5.89 1.23
CA ALA A 213 -10.61 -6.12 2.37
C ALA A 213 -10.62 -4.91 3.31
N MET A 214 -9.47 -4.30 3.59
CA MET A 214 -9.41 -3.07 4.39
C MET A 214 -10.07 -1.85 3.74
N ARG A 215 -10.49 -1.92 2.46
CA ARG A 215 -11.09 -0.80 1.71
C ARG A 215 -12.52 -1.08 1.23
N ASP A 216 -13.09 -2.22 1.62
CA ASP A 216 -14.36 -2.73 1.08
C ASP A 216 -14.34 -2.82 -0.46
N GLN A 217 -13.21 -3.27 -1.02
CA GLN A 217 -13.01 -3.42 -2.47
C GLN A 217 -13.00 -4.88 -2.93
N ASP A 218 -13.15 -5.83 -2.02
CA ASP A 218 -13.26 -7.24 -2.37
C ASP A 218 -14.65 -7.59 -2.92
N LYS A 219 -14.72 -8.73 -3.59
CA LYS A 219 -15.93 -9.25 -4.25
C LYS A 219 -16.24 -10.66 -3.73
N ALA A 220 -17.49 -11.07 -3.79
CA ALA A 220 -17.89 -12.45 -3.53
C ALA A 220 -17.18 -13.39 -4.52
N LEU A 221 -16.68 -14.54 -4.09
CA LEU A 221 -15.90 -15.42 -4.98
C LEU A 221 -16.80 -16.15 -5.99
N ASN A 222 -18.07 -16.41 -5.67
CA ASN A 222 -19.06 -16.97 -6.59
C ASN A 222 -19.62 -15.89 -7.54
N THR A 223 -18.72 -15.10 -8.13
CA THR A 223 -19.02 -14.08 -9.14
C THR A 223 -18.60 -14.61 -10.51
N HIS A 224 -19.38 -14.32 -11.55
CA HIS A 224 -19.00 -14.65 -12.92
C HIS A 224 -17.68 -13.95 -13.30
N SER A 225 -16.78 -14.59 -14.05
CA SER A 225 -15.45 -14.04 -14.36
C SER A 225 -15.52 -12.63 -14.98
N ASN A 226 -16.46 -12.41 -15.91
CA ASN A 226 -16.73 -11.10 -16.52
C ASN A 226 -17.19 -10.00 -15.51
N ASP A 227 -17.82 -10.37 -14.40
CA ASP A 227 -18.42 -9.44 -13.44
C ASP A 227 -17.41 -8.93 -12.38
N PHE A 228 -16.16 -9.41 -12.44
CA PHE A 228 -15.04 -8.79 -11.71
C PHE A 228 -14.59 -7.45 -12.34
N HIS A 229 -15.20 -7.04 -13.45
CA HIS A 229 -15.00 -5.76 -14.15
C HIS A 229 -13.54 -5.48 -14.53
N SER A 230 -12.86 -6.50 -15.05
CA SER A 230 -11.52 -6.42 -15.61
C SER A 230 -11.56 -6.96 -17.03
N ALA A 231 -11.77 -6.08 -18.01
CA ALA A 231 -11.79 -6.51 -19.41
C ALA A 231 -10.38 -6.57 -20.03
N LEU A 232 -9.36 -5.94 -19.42
CA LEU A 232 -8.08 -5.65 -20.09
C LEU A 232 -6.84 -5.62 -19.16
N GLY A 233 -6.90 -6.24 -17.99
CA GLY A 233 -5.72 -6.37 -17.12
C GLY A 233 -6.14 -6.65 -15.69
N HIS A 234 -5.45 -7.57 -15.01
CA HIS A 234 -5.70 -8.12 -13.65
C HIS A 234 -5.83 -7.08 -12.49
N GLU A 235 -6.11 -5.82 -12.82
CA GLU A 235 -6.45 -4.71 -11.94
C GLU A 235 -7.90 -4.79 -11.45
N ASN A 236 -8.20 -4.04 -10.39
CA ASN A 236 -9.52 -3.96 -9.75
C ASN A 236 -10.00 -5.30 -9.16
N GLY A 237 -11.26 -5.67 -9.41
CA GLY A 237 -11.93 -6.80 -8.77
C GLY A 237 -11.27 -8.15 -9.06
N TYR A 238 -10.67 -8.32 -10.24
CA TYR A 238 -10.11 -9.60 -10.70
C TYR A 238 -8.98 -10.11 -9.80
N SER A 239 -8.21 -9.23 -9.17
CA SER A 239 -7.19 -9.66 -8.20
C SER A 239 -7.76 -10.45 -7.00
N ASN A 240 -9.06 -10.36 -6.71
CA ASN A 240 -9.71 -11.20 -5.71
C ASN A 240 -9.81 -12.67 -6.14
N VAL A 241 -9.93 -12.95 -7.45
CA VAL A 241 -9.92 -14.30 -8.02
C VAL A 241 -8.74 -15.10 -7.48
N TYR A 242 -7.54 -14.50 -7.51
CA TYR A 242 -6.30 -15.09 -7.01
C TYR A 242 -6.25 -15.05 -5.49
N HIS A 243 -6.18 -13.85 -4.91
CA HIS A 243 -5.71 -13.67 -3.55
C HIS A 243 -6.79 -13.91 -2.49
N LYS A 244 -8.06 -13.60 -2.79
CA LYS A 244 -9.17 -13.89 -1.86
C LYS A 244 -9.43 -15.39 -1.83
N THR A 245 -9.37 -16.09 -2.96
CA THR A 245 -9.49 -17.55 -3.02
C THR A 245 -8.34 -18.25 -2.29
N ALA A 246 -7.10 -17.86 -2.56
CA ALA A 246 -5.96 -18.44 -1.83
C ALA A 246 -6.05 -18.17 -0.33
N THR A 247 -6.52 -16.98 0.08
CA THR A 247 -6.77 -16.65 1.49
C THR A 247 -7.86 -17.55 2.09
N MET A 248 -8.97 -17.78 1.37
CA MET A 248 -10.03 -18.71 1.78
C MET A 248 -9.46 -20.10 2.03
N LEU A 249 -8.67 -20.66 1.11
CA LEU A 249 -8.11 -22.02 1.26
C LEU A 249 -7.15 -22.13 2.46
N TYR A 250 -6.26 -21.15 2.65
CA TYR A 250 -5.41 -21.13 3.85
C TYR A 250 -6.17 -20.90 5.16
N ARG A 251 -7.34 -20.27 5.11
CA ARG A 251 -8.24 -20.15 6.26
C ARG A 251 -9.06 -21.41 6.50
N LEU A 252 -9.47 -22.12 5.46
CA LEU A 252 -10.05 -23.45 5.59
C LEU A 252 -9.03 -24.38 6.26
N GLN A 253 -7.77 -24.31 5.85
CA GLN A 253 -6.67 -24.99 6.54
C GLN A 253 -6.52 -24.55 8.00
N TYR A 254 -6.66 -23.26 8.30
CA TYR A 254 -6.64 -22.76 9.68
C TYR A 254 -7.77 -23.37 10.54
N VAL A 255 -9.00 -23.45 10.00
CA VAL A 255 -10.18 -24.01 10.67
C VAL A 255 -10.03 -25.52 10.87
N LEU A 256 -9.71 -26.27 9.81
CA LEU A 256 -9.66 -27.75 9.85
C LEU A 256 -8.39 -28.28 10.53
N GLY A 257 -7.29 -27.52 10.47
CA GLY A 257 -5.94 -28.02 10.74
C GLY A 257 -5.31 -28.69 9.52
N ASP A 258 -3.97 -28.78 9.54
CA ASP A 258 -3.16 -29.10 8.35
C ASP A 258 -3.49 -30.48 7.76
N SER A 259 -3.55 -31.53 8.60
CA SER A 259 -3.77 -32.91 8.12
C SER A 259 -5.18 -33.14 7.56
N LEU A 260 -6.21 -32.61 8.24
CA LEU A 260 -7.60 -32.79 7.80
C LEU A 260 -7.86 -32.02 6.50
N PHE A 261 -7.36 -30.77 6.42
CA PHE A 261 -7.44 -29.97 5.20
C PHE A 261 -6.76 -30.68 4.02
N GLN A 262 -5.50 -31.12 4.19
CA GLN A 262 -4.77 -31.75 3.10
C GLN A 262 -5.46 -33.02 2.61
N SER A 263 -6.00 -33.83 3.54
CA SER A 263 -6.71 -35.05 3.18
C SER A 263 -8.05 -34.78 2.47
N ALA A 264 -8.77 -33.73 2.88
CA ALA A 264 -9.99 -33.29 2.20
C ALA A 264 -9.70 -32.77 0.77
N MET A 265 -8.62 -32.00 0.60
CA MET A 265 -8.18 -31.55 -0.72
C MET A 265 -7.80 -32.73 -1.63
N LYS A 266 -7.07 -33.73 -1.10
CA LYS A 266 -6.76 -34.98 -1.85
C LYS A 266 -8.03 -35.72 -2.28
N HIS A 267 -9.03 -35.78 -1.41
CA HIS A 267 -10.32 -36.37 -1.74
C HIS A 267 -11.01 -35.62 -2.87
N TYR A 268 -11.06 -34.28 -2.83
CA TYR A 268 -11.61 -33.46 -3.91
C TYR A 268 -10.90 -33.72 -5.24
N VAL A 269 -9.56 -33.70 -5.28
CA VAL A 269 -8.79 -33.97 -6.49
C VAL A 269 -9.06 -35.37 -7.03
N ALA A 270 -9.07 -36.39 -6.16
CA ALA A 270 -9.33 -37.76 -6.58
C ALA A 270 -10.73 -37.96 -7.16
N LYS A 271 -11.73 -37.25 -6.62
CA LYS A 271 -13.14 -37.35 -7.03
C LYS A 271 -13.41 -36.64 -8.35
N TRP A 272 -12.79 -35.48 -8.58
CA TRP A 272 -13.07 -34.61 -9.73
C TRP A 272 -12.00 -34.60 -10.82
N LYS A 273 -10.98 -35.45 -10.69
CA LYS A 273 -9.99 -35.68 -11.74
C LYS A 273 -10.69 -36.06 -13.06
N PHE A 274 -10.34 -35.34 -14.12
CA PHE A 274 -10.87 -35.40 -15.48
C PHE A 274 -12.38 -35.11 -15.59
N ALA A 275 -12.91 -34.28 -14.68
CA ALA A 275 -14.28 -33.77 -14.68
C ALA A 275 -14.30 -32.23 -14.59
N HIS A 276 -15.49 -31.63 -14.66
CA HIS A 276 -15.69 -30.17 -14.71
C HIS A 276 -16.53 -29.69 -13.50
N PRO A 277 -15.92 -29.51 -12.31
CA PRO A 277 -16.66 -29.10 -11.11
C PRO A 277 -16.98 -27.60 -11.06
N TYR A 278 -17.96 -27.27 -10.23
CA TYR A 278 -18.27 -25.92 -9.75
C TYR A 278 -17.98 -25.78 -8.24
N PHE A 279 -18.27 -24.61 -7.66
CA PHE A 279 -18.02 -24.38 -6.23
C PHE A 279 -18.83 -25.33 -5.34
N GLU A 280 -20.05 -25.66 -5.73
CA GLU A 280 -20.94 -26.58 -5.03
C GLU A 280 -20.32 -27.98 -4.95
N ASP A 281 -19.62 -28.41 -6.01
CA ASP A 281 -18.92 -29.68 -6.08
C ASP A 281 -17.70 -29.71 -5.16
N PHE A 282 -16.91 -28.63 -5.16
CA PHE A 282 -15.77 -28.45 -4.24
C PHE A 282 -16.24 -28.49 -2.79
N THR A 283 -17.17 -27.60 -2.42
CA THR A 283 -17.68 -27.47 -1.04
C THR A 283 -18.30 -28.77 -0.54
N SER A 284 -19.11 -29.43 -1.38
CA SER A 284 -19.70 -30.74 -1.05
C SER A 284 -18.64 -31.81 -0.83
N SER A 285 -17.59 -31.84 -1.65
CA SER A 285 -16.50 -32.82 -1.50
C SER A 285 -15.70 -32.61 -0.20
N ILE A 286 -15.47 -31.36 0.19
CA ILE A 286 -14.83 -31.05 1.47
C ILE A 286 -15.73 -31.48 2.64
N MET A 287 -17.02 -31.13 2.60
CA MET A 287 -17.96 -31.49 3.67
C MET A 287 -18.17 -33.01 3.79
N GLU A 288 -18.24 -33.72 2.66
CA GLU A 288 -18.32 -35.19 2.61
C GLU A 288 -17.11 -35.83 3.31
N TYR A 289 -15.89 -35.38 3.00
CA TYR A 289 -14.69 -35.92 3.61
C TYR A 289 -14.57 -35.57 5.11
N VAL A 290 -14.90 -34.34 5.47
CA VAL A 290 -14.81 -33.85 6.86
C VAL A 290 -15.92 -34.45 7.74
N GLY A 291 -17.06 -34.83 7.16
CA GLY A 291 -18.22 -35.37 7.88
C GLY A 291 -18.94 -34.33 8.74
N GLN A 292 -18.75 -33.03 8.47
CA GLN A 292 -19.41 -31.92 9.17
C GLN A 292 -19.84 -30.84 8.17
N ASP A 293 -20.91 -30.14 8.52
CA ASP A 293 -21.40 -29.00 7.76
C ASP A 293 -20.44 -27.80 7.90
N LEU A 294 -19.92 -27.35 6.75
CA LEU A 294 -19.05 -26.20 6.62
C LEU A 294 -19.69 -25.09 5.75
N SER A 295 -20.99 -25.15 5.45
CA SER A 295 -21.68 -24.10 4.70
C SER A 295 -21.49 -22.74 5.35
N TRP A 296 -21.52 -22.64 6.68
CA TRP A 296 -21.22 -21.40 7.42
C TRP A 296 -19.86 -20.77 7.05
N PHE A 297 -18.86 -21.59 6.71
CA PHE A 297 -17.55 -21.12 6.29
C PHE A 297 -17.61 -20.66 4.85
N PHE A 298 -18.09 -21.52 3.95
CA PHE A 298 -18.10 -21.25 2.52
C PHE A 298 -19.01 -20.08 2.15
N ASP A 299 -20.20 -19.96 2.73
CA ASP A 299 -21.14 -18.85 2.50
C ASP A 299 -20.46 -17.50 2.76
N GLN A 300 -19.64 -17.38 3.81
CA GLN A 300 -18.95 -16.13 4.14
C GLN A 300 -17.93 -15.72 3.06
N TRP A 301 -17.33 -16.67 2.34
CA TRP A 301 -16.31 -16.39 1.32
C TRP A 301 -16.86 -16.31 -0.09
N LEU A 302 -17.74 -17.26 -0.42
CA LEU A 302 -18.29 -17.45 -1.76
C LEU A 302 -19.40 -16.44 -2.03
N GLU A 303 -20.24 -16.15 -1.04
CA GLU A 303 -21.49 -15.41 -1.24
C GLU A 303 -21.48 -13.99 -0.63
N THR A 304 -20.40 -13.60 0.05
CA THR A 304 -20.35 -12.29 0.72
C THR A 304 -19.01 -11.57 0.59
N THR A 305 -19.00 -10.31 1.01
CA THR A 305 -17.80 -9.47 1.22
C THR A 305 -17.51 -9.25 2.70
N LYS A 306 -17.94 -10.18 3.57
CA LYS A 306 -17.66 -10.09 5.01
C LYS A 306 -16.16 -10.19 5.28
N HIS A 307 -15.70 -9.57 6.35
CA HIS A 307 -14.29 -9.65 6.77
C HIS A 307 -14.14 -10.18 8.19
N THR A 308 -12.94 -10.66 8.49
CA THR A 308 -12.53 -11.05 9.85
C THR A 308 -11.80 -9.92 10.53
N ASP A 309 -12.33 -9.50 11.67
CA ASP A 309 -11.76 -8.49 12.56
C ASP A 309 -12.07 -8.89 14.01
N TYR A 310 -11.04 -9.34 14.73
CA TYR A 310 -11.07 -9.80 16.12
C TYR A 310 -9.93 -9.17 16.91
N GLY A 311 -10.27 -8.53 18.02
CA GLY A 311 -9.28 -7.89 18.88
C GLY A 311 -9.33 -8.34 20.35
N ILE A 312 -8.21 -8.13 21.03
CA ILE A 312 -8.09 -8.35 22.47
C ILE A 312 -8.49 -7.07 23.21
N ARG A 313 -9.73 -7.04 23.72
CA ARG A 313 -10.31 -5.88 24.43
C ARG A 313 -9.60 -5.61 25.76
N SER A 314 -9.37 -6.63 26.58
CA SER A 314 -8.71 -6.46 27.89
C SER A 314 -8.11 -7.72 28.48
N VAL A 315 -7.05 -7.56 29.27
CA VAL A 315 -6.46 -8.61 30.14
C VAL A 315 -6.52 -8.12 31.59
N LYS A 316 -7.35 -8.75 32.43
CA LYS A 316 -7.53 -8.39 33.85
C LYS A 316 -7.17 -9.58 34.76
N LYS A 317 -6.86 -9.31 36.03
CA LYS A 317 -6.79 -10.38 37.05
C LYS A 317 -8.21 -10.87 37.37
N GLY A 318 -8.36 -12.17 37.63
CA GLY A 318 -9.57 -12.76 38.17
C GLY A 318 -9.65 -12.62 39.69
N LEU A 319 -10.64 -13.29 40.30
CA LEU A 319 -10.84 -13.29 41.75
C LEU A 319 -9.95 -14.32 42.45
N ALA A 320 -9.64 -15.43 41.77
CA ALA A 320 -8.75 -16.46 42.31
C ALA A 320 -7.27 -16.11 42.10
N LYS A 321 -6.41 -16.68 42.94
CA LYS A 321 -4.95 -16.59 42.79
C LYS A 321 -4.55 -17.07 41.39
N ASP A 322 -3.66 -16.31 40.74
CA ASP A 322 -3.10 -16.60 39.41
C ASP A 322 -4.11 -16.70 38.25
N GLN A 323 -5.38 -16.35 38.50
CA GLN A 323 -6.42 -16.31 37.50
C GLN A 323 -6.38 -15.00 36.70
N TYR A 324 -6.60 -15.11 35.39
CA TYR A 324 -6.69 -13.99 34.46
C TYR A 324 -7.96 -14.10 33.60
N MET A 325 -8.58 -12.95 33.36
CA MET A 325 -9.74 -12.75 32.51
C MET A 325 -9.30 -12.05 31.23
N ILE A 326 -9.30 -12.77 30.11
CA ILE A 326 -8.97 -12.21 28.80
C ILE A 326 -10.26 -12.04 28.01
N ARG A 327 -10.63 -10.80 27.70
CA ARG A 327 -11.83 -10.45 26.92
C ARG A 327 -11.44 -10.20 25.48
N PHE A 328 -11.99 -11.01 24.58
CA PHE A 328 -11.93 -10.86 23.14
C PHE A 328 -13.20 -10.18 22.63
N LYS A 329 -13.09 -9.50 21.50
CA LYS A 329 -14.22 -8.89 20.80
C LYS A 329 -14.11 -9.18 19.31
N ARG A 330 -15.22 -9.60 18.71
CA ARG A 330 -15.41 -9.65 17.27
C ARG A 330 -15.93 -8.29 16.81
N TYR A 331 -15.17 -7.61 15.96
CA TYR A 331 -15.56 -6.34 15.34
C TYR A 331 -16.11 -6.54 13.93
N GLY A 332 -15.63 -7.56 13.22
CA GLY A 332 -16.06 -7.91 11.87
C GLY A 332 -17.21 -8.91 11.86
N GLU A 333 -17.72 -9.21 10.67
CA GLU A 333 -18.92 -10.01 10.49
C GLU A 333 -18.63 -11.53 10.40
N MET A 334 -17.42 -11.91 9.97
CA MET A 334 -17.05 -13.33 9.82
C MET A 334 -16.92 -14.02 11.17
N GLN A 335 -17.58 -15.16 11.31
CA GLN A 335 -17.53 -16.02 12.50
C GLN A 335 -16.43 -17.07 12.34
N MET A 336 -15.35 -16.97 13.11
CA MET A 336 -14.18 -17.84 13.00
C MET A 336 -13.82 -18.40 14.38
N PRO A 337 -13.31 -19.64 14.47
CA PRO A 337 -12.63 -20.08 15.68
C PRO A 337 -11.35 -19.24 15.89
N ILE A 338 -10.89 -19.12 17.14
CA ILE A 338 -9.74 -18.28 17.51
C ILE A 338 -8.67 -19.11 18.21
N ASP A 339 -7.56 -19.32 17.53
CA ASP A 339 -6.29 -19.76 18.11
C ASP A 339 -5.58 -18.56 18.74
N PHE A 340 -5.14 -18.66 19.99
CA PHE A 340 -4.36 -17.60 20.64
C PHE A 340 -3.29 -18.15 21.58
N THR A 341 -2.24 -17.37 21.77
CA THR A 341 -1.10 -17.70 22.64
C THR A 341 -0.97 -16.69 23.78
N VAL A 342 -0.76 -17.20 24.99
CA VAL A 342 -0.39 -16.41 26.17
C VAL A 342 1.08 -16.64 26.46
N GLN A 343 1.88 -15.58 26.35
CA GLN A 343 3.26 -15.58 26.82
C GLN A 343 3.28 -15.16 28.28
N ALA A 344 3.80 -16.02 29.14
CA ALA A 344 3.91 -15.77 30.57
C ALA A 344 5.21 -15.02 30.91
N LYS A 345 5.30 -14.44 32.11
CA LYS A 345 6.46 -13.62 32.51
C LYS A 345 7.75 -14.43 32.69
N ASN A 346 7.62 -15.72 33.01
CA ASN A 346 8.75 -16.66 33.11
C ASN A 346 9.25 -17.17 31.73
N GLY A 347 8.62 -16.76 30.63
CA GLY A 347 9.00 -17.18 29.27
C GLY A 347 8.19 -18.36 28.72
N GLU A 348 7.37 -19.03 29.54
CA GLU A 348 6.49 -20.11 29.06
C GLU A 348 5.42 -19.59 28.11
N SER A 349 5.03 -20.43 27.15
CA SER A 349 3.95 -20.15 26.20
C SER A 349 2.81 -21.15 26.39
N TYR A 350 1.60 -20.62 26.51
CA TYR A 350 0.37 -21.40 26.65
C TYR A 350 -0.50 -21.18 25.41
N HIS A 351 -0.86 -22.26 24.72
CA HIS A 351 -1.65 -22.22 23.49
C HIS A 351 -3.10 -22.63 23.77
N TYR A 352 -4.05 -21.86 23.24
CA TYR A 352 -5.46 -22.04 23.45
C TYR A 352 -6.23 -21.98 22.13
N HIS A 353 -7.35 -22.70 22.07
CA HIS A 353 -8.30 -22.68 20.97
C HIS A 353 -9.69 -22.33 21.51
N ILE A 354 -10.32 -21.30 20.96
CA ILE A 354 -11.72 -20.96 21.19
C ILE A 354 -12.49 -21.42 19.96
N PRO A 355 -13.27 -22.51 20.04
CA PRO A 355 -14.10 -22.92 18.92
C PRO A 355 -15.18 -21.89 18.63
N ASN A 356 -15.58 -21.77 17.36
CA ASN A 356 -16.86 -21.14 17.04
C ASN A 356 -18.00 -22.15 17.35
N LYS A 357 -19.25 -21.76 17.10
CA LYS A 357 -20.39 -22.63 17.38
C LYS A 357 -20.60 -23.78 16.40
N TYR A 358 -19.80 -23.86 15.33
CA TYR A 358 -20.05 -24.79 14.21
C TYR A 358 -19.01 -25.90 14.13
N PHE A 359 -17.75 -25.62 14.50
CA PHE A 359 -16.65 -26.56 14.31
C PHE A 359 -15.64 -26.48 15.46
N ILE A 360 -15.25 -27.66 15.96
CA ILE A 360 -14.19 -27.82 16.96
C ILE A 360 -12.99 -28.50 16.29
N LYS A 361 -11.90 -27.76 16.15
CA LYS A 361 -10.66 -28.25 15.54
C LYS A 361 -9.93 -29.22 16.47
N LYS A 362 -9.43 -30.32 15.90
CA LYS A 362 -8.46 -31.18 16.59
C LYS A 362 -7.12 -30.45 16.70
N THR A 363 -6.66 -30.18 17.92
CA THR A 363 -5.46 -29.38 18.18
C THR A 363 -4.76 -29.83 19.47
N ASN A 364 -3.46 -29.54 19.56
CA ASN A 364 -2.67 -29.73 20.79
C ASN A 364 -2.85 -28.56 21.78
N ALA A 365 -3.48 -27.46 21.35
CA ALA A 365 -3.83 -26.34 22.21
C ALA A 365 -4.94 -26.72 23.19
N LYS A 366 -5.00 -26.04 24.34
CA LYS A 366 -6.10 -26.22 25.28
C LYS A 366 -7.40 -25.64 24.70
N VAL A 367 -8.36 -26.51 24.42
CA VAL A 367 -9.69 -26.13 23.93
C VAL A 367 -10.50 -25.49 25.06
N LEU A 368 -11.05 -24.30 24.78
CA LEU A 368 -11.91 -23.55 25.68
C LEU A 368 -13.38 -23.72 25.28
N PRO A 369 -14.35 -23.29 26.12
CA PRO A 369 -15.76 -23.28 25.74
C PRO A 369 -16.02 -22.55 24.41
N MET A 370 -17.06 -22.99 23.70
CA MET A 370 -17.42 -22.41 22.41
C MET A 370 -17.87 -20.95 22.54
N TRP A 371 -17.56 -20.15 21.52
CA TRP A 371 -18.08 -18.80 21.40
C TRP A 371 -19.40 -18.82 20.61
N TYR A 372 -20.53 -18.76 21.31
CA TYR A 372 -21.90 -18.78 20.74
C TYR A 372 -22.36 -17.47 20.08
N GLY A 373 -21.44 -16.55 19.77
CA GLY A 373 -21.79 -15.23 19.24
C GLY A 373 -22.24 -15.25 17.78
N TRP A 374 -23.37 -14.60 17.47
CA TRP A 374 -23.92 -14.51 16.12
C TRP A 374 -24.05 -13.07 15.69
N ASP A 375 -23.36 -12.67 14.62
CA ASP A 375 -23.35 -11.29 14.12
C ASP A 375 -23.17 -10.24 15.25
N LEU A 376 -24.18 -9.40 15.53
CA LEU A 376 -24.16 -8.40 16.60
C LEU A 376 -24.51 -8.96 17.99
N LEU A 377 -25.00 -10.19 18.08
CA LEU A 377 -25.36 -10.87 19.34
C LEU A 377 -24.13 -11.55 19.96
N TYR A 378 -23.89 -11.24 21.23
CA TYR A 378 -22.75 -11.74 22.01
C TYR A 378 -21.40 -11.61 21.29
N PRO A 379 -21.02 -10.39 20.84
CA PRO A 379 -19.81 -10.14 20.06
C PRO A 379 -18.52 -10.21 20.90
N GLU A 380 -18.60 -10.75 22.11
CA GLU A 380 -17.48 -10.80 23.04
C GLU A 380 -17.42 -12.13 23.77
N TYR A 381 -16.19 -12.57 24.01
CA TYR A 381 -15.88 -13.81 24.69
C TYR A 381 -14.85 -13.55 25.79
N THR A 382 -15.02 -14.20 26.96
CA THR A 382 -14.08 -14.04 28.07
C THR A 382 -13.46 -15.38 28.45
N ALA A 383 -12.17 -15.54 28.18
CA ALA A 383 -11.39 -16.68 28.61
C ALA A 383 -10.93 -16.50 30.07
N LYS A 384 -11.23 -17.50 30.91
CA LYS A 384 -10.75 -17.58 32.30
C LYS A 384 -9.57 -18.54 32.36
N LEU A 385 -8.36 -18.03 32.56
CA LEU A 385 -7.12 -18.81 32.48
C LEU A 385 -6.36 -18.75 33.80
N ASN A 386 -5.65 -19.82 34.15
CA ASN A 386 -4.74 -19.83 35.29
C ASN A 386 -3.30 -19.78 34.77
N ILE A 387 -2.56 -18.72 35.10
CA ILE A 387 -1.18 -18.48 34.64
C ILE A 387 -0.33 -18.08 35.86
N PRO A 388 0.30 -19.04 36.56
CA PRO A 388 0.99 -18.82 37.84
C PRO A 388 2.06 -17.72 37.82
N SER A 389 2.91 -17.70 36.79
CA SER A 389 3.95 -16.66 36.63
C SER A 389 3.40 -15.32 36.14
N GLY A 390 2.11 -15.26 35.81
CA GLY A 390 1.42 -14.10 35.28
C GLY A 390 1.64 -13.86 33.78
N ILE A 391 0.72 -13.09 33.18
CA ILE A 391 0.71 -12.80 31.74
C ILE A 391 1.64 -11.64 31.38
N LYS A 392 2.50 -11.85 30.38
CA LYS A 392 3.29 -10.82 29.70
C LYS A 392 2.54 -10.29 28.47
N ASP A 393 2.28 -11.16 27.50
CA ASP A 393 1.63 -10.84 26.23
C ASP A 393 0.54 -11.86 25.88
N VAL A 394 -0.50 -11.40 25.20
CA VAL A 394 -1.55 -12.24 24.59
C VAL A 394 -1.59 -11.92 23.11
N ILE A 395 -1.61 -12.96 22.26
CA ILE A 395 -1.48 -12.84 20.80
C ILE A 395 -2.54 -13.72 20.15
N ILE A 396 -3.44 -13.13 19.35
CA ILE A 396 -4.35 -13.86 18.46
C ILE A 396 -3.57 -14.34 17.24
N ASP A 397 -3.73 -15.62 16.90
CA ASP A 397 -3.19 -16.29 15.72
C ASP A 397 -1.70 -16.00 15.44
N THR A 398 -0.82 -16.78 16.06
CA THR A 398 0.62 -16.71 15.78
C THR A 398 1.00 -17.27 14.40
N SER A 399 0.09 -17.94 13.69
CA SER A 399 0.35 -18.46 12.34
C SER A 399 0.14 -17.43 11.24
N ASN A 400 -0.54 -16.31 11.54
CA ASN A 400 -0.98 -15.29 10.58
C ASN A 400 -1.82 -15.86 9.42
N ARG A 401 -2.60 -16.92 9.66
CA ARG A 401 -3.50 -17.52 8.66
C ARG A 401 -4.94 -17.03 8.79
N LEU A 402 -5.32 -16.50 9.95
CA LEU A 402 -6.63 -15.92 10.22
C LEU A 402 -6.90 -14.67 9.35
N ALA A 403 -5.86 -14.02 8.82
CA ALA A 403 -5.92 -12.86 7.93
C ALA A 403 -6.84 -11.74 8.44
N ASP A 404 -6.64 -11.34 9.69
CA ASP A 404 -7.42 -10.30 10.36
C ASP A 404 -7.13 -8.89 9.80
N ILE A 405 -8.17 -8.12 9.46
CA ILE A 405 -8.03 -6.81 8.81
C ILE A 405 -7.53 -5.69 9.75
N ASP A 406 -7.46 -5.90 11.06
CA ASP A 406 -6.83 -4.98 12.00
C ASP A 406 -5.94 -5.71 13.01
N MET A 407 -4.90 -6.37 12.49
CA MET A 407 -3.90 -7.08 13.31
C MET A 407 -3.28 -6.26 14.46
N MET A 408 -3.42 -4.93 14.49
CA MET A 408 -2.87 -4.13 15.59
C MET A 408 -3.53 -4.42 16.94
N ASP A 409 -4.78 -4.91 16.97
CA ASP A 409 -5.47 -5.25 18.21
C ASP A 409 -5.48 -6.77 18.54
N ASN A 410 -4.87 -7.58 17.67
CA ASN A 410 -4.51 -8.98 17.92
C ASN A 410 -3.42 -9.15 18.99
N TYR A 411 -2.74 -8.06 19.39
CA TYR A 411 -1.67 -8.08 20.38
C TYR A 411 -2.03 -7.28 21.62
N LYS A 412 -1.90 -7.88 22.80
CA LYS A 412 -2.11 -7.18 24.08
C LYS A 412 -1.00 -7.45 25.08
N ARG A 413 -0.29 -6.39 25.46
CA ARG A 413 0.55 -6.37 26.66
C ARG A 413 -0.22 -5.80 27.83
N LYS A 414 -0.23 -6.51 28.95
CA LYS A 414 -0.94 -6.06 30.15
C LYS A 414 -0.36 -4.72 30.63
N GLY A 415 -1.23 -3.73 30.88
CA GLY A 415 -0.84 -2.39 31.34
C GLY A 415 -0.44 -1.41 30.23
N MET A 416 -0.38 -1.84 28.97
CA MET A 416 -0.07 -0.96 27.84
C MET A 416 -1.29 -0.77 26.93
N LYS A 417 -1.55 0.47 26.49
CA LYS A 417 -2.60 0.77 25.51
C LYS A 417 -2.28 0.16 24.14
N LEU A 418 -1.02 0.28 23.71
CA LEU A 418 -0.51 -0.25 22.45
C LEU A 418 0.64 -1.24 22.74
N SER A 419 0.52 -2.46 22.22
CA SER A 419 1.52 -3.50 22.42
C SER A 419 2.81 -3.17 21.64
N PRO A 420 4.01 -3.42 22.19
CA PRO A 420 5.24 -3.35 21.38
C PRO A 420 5.24 -4.34 20.21
N LEU A 421 4.51 -5.46 20.31
CA LEU A 421 4.43 -6.47 19.24
C LEU A 421 3.59 -6.01 18.03
N SER A 422 2.66 -5.07 18.22
CA SER A 422 1.76 -4.59 17.17
C SER A 422 2.36 -3.51 16.27
N ARG A 423 3.64 -3.15 16.47
CA ARG A 423 4.29 -2.03 15.78
C ARG A 423 5.78 -2.29 15.53
N THR A 424 6.35 -1.52 14.61
CA THR A 424 7.79 -1.45 14.36
C THR A 424 8.22 0.01 14.32
N LEU A 425 9.40 0.33 14.86
CA LEU A 425 10.06 1.62 14.69
C LEU A 425 11.36 1.42 13.92
N LYS A 426 11.52 2.09 12.78
CA LYS A 426 12.66 1.94 11.88
C LYS A 426 13.22 3.31 11.51
N PHE A 427 14.49 3.37 11.14
CA PHE A 427 15.06 4.57 10.53
C PHE A 427 14.55 4.70 9.08
N GLU A 428 14.16 5.90 8.66
CA GLU A 428 13.72 6.16 7.28
C GLU A 428 14.92 6.19 6.32
N HIS A 429 14.94 5.23 5.39
CA HIS A 429 16.05 5.02 4.45
C HIS A 429 15.64 5.31 2.99
N TYR A 430 14.41 5.78 2.74
CA TYR A 430 13.83 6.13 1.45
C TYR A 430 13.81 4.99 0.41
N ILE A 431 13.85 3.74 0.87
CA ILE A 431 13.64 2.58 0.01
C ILE A 431 12.22 2.08 0.25
N ALA A 432 11.42 2.09 -0.81
CA ALA A 432 10.05 1.58 -0.75
C ALA A 432 10.07 0.07 -0.45
N ASN A 433 9.38 -0.31 0.62
CA ASN A 433 9.11 -1.69 1.01
C ASN A 433 7.60 -1.93 0.99
N THR A 434 7.19 -3.20 0.85
CA THR A 434 5.77 -3.56 0.91
C THR A 434 5.20 -3.20 2.29
N PRO A 435 4.06 -2.49 2.37
CA PRO A 435 3.44 -2.17 3.65
C PRO A 435 3.07 -3.44 4.41
N SER A 436 3.26 -3.42 5.74
CA SER A 436 2.94 -4.58 6.58
C SER A 436 1.47 -4.58 6.96
N TRP A 437 0.77 -5.67 6.67
CA TRP A 437 -0.58 -5.93 7.17
C TRP A 437 -0.58 -6.48 8.61
N LYS A 438 0.59 -6.84 9.14
CA LYS A 438 0.74 -7.47 10.46
C LYS A 438 1.04 -6.48 11.58
N LYS A 439 1.66 -5.33 11.27
CA LYS A 439 2.15 -4.36 12.26
C LYS A 439 2.00 -2.93 11.78
N TYR A 440 1.77 -2.01 12.72
CA TYR A 440 1.90 -0.57 12.48
C TYR A 440 3.36 -0.20 12.22
N GLN A 441 3.66 0.37 11.05
CA GLN A 441 5.02 0.77 10.69
C GLN A 441 5.25 2.22 11.08
N MET A 442 6.30 2.47 11.84
CA MET A 442 6.76 3.80 12.22
C MET A 442 8.18 4.00 11.71
N PHE A 443 8.43 5.19 11.16
CA PHE A 443 9.73 5.61 10.66
C PHE A 443 10.16 6.89 11.38
N TYR A 444 11.46 7.06 11.56
CA TYR A 444 12.04 8.30 12.07
C TYR A 444 13.29 8.70 11.29
N ARG A 445 13.57 10.00 11.22
CA ARG A 445 14.82 10.54 10.69
C ARG A 445 15.15 11.88 11.32
N PRO A 446 16.44 12.22 11.49
CA PRO A 446 16.85 13.59 11.77
C PRO A 446 16.31 14.53 10.68
N ASP A 447 15.94 15.74 11.09
CA ASP A 447 15.48 16.79 10.18
C ASP A 447 16.12 18.11 10.60
N PHE A 448 16.69 18.83 9.64
CA PHE A 448 17.37 20.10 9.88
C PHE A 448 16.74 21.18 9.01
N TRP A 449 16.50 22.33 9.61
CA TRP A 449 16.05 23.51 8.92
C TRP A 449 16.80 24.74 9.42
N TRP A 450 16.68 25.86 8.72
CA TRP A 450 17.23 27.14 9.17
C TRP A 450 16.34 28.28 8.70
N ASN A 451 16.21 29.32 9.53
CA ASN A 451 15.63 30.60 9.15
C ASN A 451 16.38 31.74 9.87
N ALA A 452 16.20 32.99 9.42
CA ALA A 452 16.91 34.15 9.97
C ALA A 452 16.61 34.44 11.45
N VAL A 453 15.49 33.93 11.96
CA VAL A 453 14.93 34.27 13.27
C VAL A 453 15.32 33.22 14.33
N ASP A 454 15.08 31.96 14.05
CA ASP A 454 15.35 30.77 14.87
C ASP A 454 16.77 30.23 14.71
N GLY A 455 17.51 30.67 13.70
CA GLY A 455 18.80 30.10 13.36
C GLY A 455 18.66 28.64 12.93
N ILE A 456 19.64 27.81 13.28
CA ILE A 456 19.61 26.37 13.00
C ILE A 456 18.50 25.72 13.84
N LYS A 457 17.65 24.94 13.17
CA LYS A 457 16.55 24.17 13.74
C LYS A 457 16.91 22.70 13.63
N ALA A 458 17.25 22.07 14.75
CA ALA A 458 17.57 20.64 14.80
C ALA A 458 16.33 19.87 15.27
N GLY A 459 15.91 18.87 14.50
CA GLY A 459 14.65 18.20 14.74
C GLY A 459 14.65 16.72 14.37
N ILE A 460 13.50 16.09 14.64
CA ILE A 460 13.24 14.71 14.26
C ILE A 460 11.89 14.66 13.55
N HIS A 461 11.90 14.01 12.39
CA HIS A 461 10.72 13.68 11.62
C HIS A 461 10.25 12.26 11.94
N PHE A 462 8.94 12.06 11.99
CA PHE A 462 8.32 10.77 12.23
C PHE A 462 7.14 10.55 11.26
N ASP A 463 7.13 9.37 10.66
CA ASP A 463 6.02 8.86 9.86
C ASP A 463 5.47 7.60 10.51
N GLY A 464 4.17 7.37 10.40
CA GLY A 464 3.53 6.17 10.93
C GLY A 464 2.32 5.79 10.10
N SER A 465 2.13 4.52 9.79
CA SER A 465 0.89 4.05 9.18
C SER A 465 0.68 2.55 9.36
N PHE A 466 -0.56 2.11 9.17
CA PHE A 466 -0.88 0.72 8.93
C PHE A 466 -1.31 0.55 7.47
N MET A 467 -0.62 -0.34 6.75
CA MET A 467 -0.86 -0.61 5.32
C MET A 467 -0.81 0.65 4.41
N ASN A 468 -0.09 1.70 4.81
CA ASN A 468 -0.11 3.02 4.16
C ASN A 468 -1.54 3.59 3.96
N TYR A 469 -2.49 3.16 4.78
CA TYR A 469 -3.91 3.46 4.60
C TYR A 469 -4.57 3.98 5.89
N LEU A 470 -4.41 3.24 6.99
CA LEU A 470 -5.07 3.51 8.26
C LEU A 470 -4.13 4.20 9.23
N ARG A 471 -4.69 5.06 10.09
CA ARG A 471 -3.99 5.72 11.21
C ARG A 471 -2.67 6.36 10.77
N LYS A 472 -2.68 7.05 9.63
CA LYS A 472 -1.50 7.71 9.06
C LYS A 472 -1.11 8.88 9.96
N LEU A 473 0.13 8.91 10.39
CA LEU A 473 0.73 9.93 11.23
C LEU A 473 1.93 10.48 10.50
N HIS A 474 2.05 11.80 10.48
CA HIS A 474 3.17 12.52 9.90
C HIS A 474 3.48 13.70 10.80
N GLY A 475 4.73 13.91 11.17
CA GLY A 475 5.07 15.07 11.97
C GLY A 475 6.56 15.29 12.10
N THR A 476 6.92 16.55 12.36
CA THR A 476 8.27 16.94 12.69
C THR A 476 8.24 17.80 13.93
N ILE A 477 9.24 17.64 14.79
CA ILE A 477 9.49 18.54 15.91
C ILE A 477 10.89 19.08 15.72
N TRP A 478 11.05 20.40 15.77
CA TRP A 478 12.34 21.09 15.73
C TRP A 478 12.58 21.87 17.01
N PHE A 479 13.83 21.87 17.46
CA PHE A 479 14.34 22.74 18.51
C PHE A 479 15.09 23.91 17.88
N ASN A 480 14.71 25.13 18.25
CA ASN A 480 15.23 26.37 17.69
C ASN A 480 16.49 26.80 18.44
N THR A 481 17.67 26.61 17.84
CA THR A 481 18.96 26.80 18.55
C THR A 481 19.43 28.25 18.63
N ARG A 482 18.90 29.15 17.78
CA ARG A 482 19.36 30.54 17.59
C ARG A 482 20.79 30.67 17.06
N VAL A 483 21.47 29.57 16.78
CA VAL A 483 22.79 29.57 16.14
C VAL A 483 22.63 30.03 14.71
N LEU A 484 23.43 31.03 14.29
CA LEU A 484 23.33 31.68 12.97
C LEU A 484 21.96 32.37 12.71
N SER A 485 21.29 32.91 13.72
CA SER A 485 20.16 33.82 13.51
C SER A 485 20.65 35.24 13.24
N TYR A 486 20.05 35.95 12.28
CA TYR A 486 20.41 37.32 11.91
C TYR A 486 19.78 38.39 12.81
N ILE A 487 18.73 38.06 13.55
CA ILE A 487 18.02 39.00 14.42
C ILE A 487 18.61 38.93 15.84
N GLN A 488 19.95 38.92 15.95
CA GLN A 488 20.62 38.49 17.17
C GLN A 488 20.62 39.54 18.30
N TYR A 489 20.25 40.80 18.06
CA TYR A 489 20.27 41.83 19.10
C TYR A 489 19.51 43.10 18.71
N ARG A 490 18.48 43.48 19.47
CA ARG A 490 17.90 44.85 19.45
C ARG A 490 18.20 45.53 20.79
N PRO A 491 19.24 46.38 20.88
CA PRO A 491 19.69 46.93 22.16
C PRO A 491 18.65 47.77 22.91
N PHE A 492 17.60 48.22 22.22
CA PHE A 492 16.56 49.10 22.77
C PHE A 492 15.31 48.36 23.30
N GLU A 493 15.20 47.04 23.13
CA GLU A 493 13.99 46.27 23.48
C GLU A 493 14.12 45.43 24.79
N GLY A 494 15.25 45.52 25.52
CA GLY A 494 15.46 44.89 26.83
C GLY A 494 15.68 43.36 26.80
N GLU A 495 16.22 42.80 27.89
CA GLU A 495 16.60 41.36 27.99
C GLU A 495 15.41 40.39 27.86
N GLY A 496 14.19 40.80 28.24
CA GLY A 496 12.96 39.98 28.14
C GLY A 496 12.48 39.72 26.71
N TRP A 497 13.04 40.40 25.72
CA TRP A 497 12.72 40.22 24.30
C TRP A 497 13.08 38.81 23.77
N PHE A 498 14.11 38.19 24.36
CA PHE A 498 14.57 36.85 23.98
C PHE A 498 13.65 35.71 24.48
N ASP A 499 12.93 35.91 25.60
CA ASP A 499 12.13 34.86 26.27
C ASP A 499 10.77 34.59 25.61
N ASP A 500 10.32 35.45 24.68
CA ASP A 500 8.98 35.37 24.10
C ASP A 500 8.87 34.54 22.80
N ARG A 501 10.00 34.06 22.24
CA ARG A 501 10.01 33.25 21.01
C ARG A 501 9.91 31.76 21.34
N SER A 502 9.19 31.00 20.50
CA SER A 502 9.01 29.57 20.76
C SER A 502 10.34 28.82 20.68
N PRO A 503 10.70 28.02 21.69
CA PRO A 503 11.87 27.15 21.63
C PRO A 503 11.64 25.93 20.73
N ILE A 504 10.38 25.64 20.40
CA ILE A 504 9.97 24.44 19.66
C ILE A 504 9.02 24.82 18.53
N ASP A 505 9.33 24.29 17.36
CA ASP A 505 8.43 24.29 16.20
C ASP A 505 7.97 22.87 15.91
N TYR A 506 6.74 22.73 15.41
CA TYR A 506 6.24 21.42 15.05
C TYR A 506 5.24 21.43 13.90
N THR A 507 5.18 20.30 13.21
CA THR A 507 4.06 19.90 12.36
C THR A 507 3.54 18.56 12.84
N PHE A 508 2.23 18.39 12.79
CA PHE A 508 1.57 17.15 13.14
C PHE A 508 0.34 16.99 12.26
N ARG A 509 0.24 15.84 11.62
CA ARG A 509 -0.91 15.45 10.82
C ARG A 509 -1.28 14.01 11.13
N TYR A 510 -2.56 13.79 11.35
CA TYR A 510 -3.14 12.47 11.52
C TYR A 510 -4.31 12.31 10.56
N ASP A 511 -4.30 11.24 9.75
CA ASP A 511 -5.38 10.87 8.85
C ASP A 511 -5.86 9.45 9.17
N ASN A 512 -7.17 9.25 9.20
CA ASN A 512 -7.76 7.93 9.32
C ASN A 512 -9.11 7.86 8.58
N VAL A 513 -9.75 6.69 8.61
CA VAL A 513 -11.09 6.49 8.04
C VAL A 513 -12.07 6.08 9.13
N PHE A 514 -13.35 6.43 8.96
CA PHE A 514 -14.43 5.97 9.83
C PHE A 514 -14.87 4.56 9.43
N LYS A 515 -14.03 3.54 9.73
CA LYS A 515 -14.29 2.12 9.39
C LYS A 515 -15.72 1.67 9.69
N LYS A 516 -16.27 2.06 10.85
CA LYS A 516 -17.62 1.66 11.29
C LYS A 516 -18.77 2.29 10.51
N ILE A 517 -18.52 3.38 9.79
CA ILE A 517 -19.54 4.11 9.02
C ILE A 517 -19.33 3.83 7.54
N SER A 518 -18.13 4.11 7.03
CA SER A 518 -17.73 3.80 5.67
C SER A 518 -16.23 4.07 5.47
N HIS A 519 -15.56 3.19 4.73
CA HIS A 519 -14.17 3.37 4.31
C HIS A 519 -13.98 4.52 3.30
N LYS A 520 -15.08 5.05 2.73
CA LYS A 520 -15.09 6.26 1.90
C LYS A 520 -15.03 7.55 2.71
N ILE A 521 -15.39 7.51 4.00
CA ILE A 521 -15.39 8.70 4.87
C ILE A 521 -14.09 8.75 5.65
N GLY A 522 -13.22 9.67 5.26
CA GLY A 522 -11.98 9.98 5.94
C GLY A 522 -12.17 11.05 7.01
N TRP A 523 -11.29 11.08 8.00
CA TRP A 523 -11.13 12.22 8.89
C TRP A 523 -9.66 12.45 9.21
N GLY A 524 -9.35 13.66 9.65
CA GLY A 524 -8.02 13.94 10.13
C GLY A 524 -7.92 15.23 10.90
N ILE A 525 -6.78 15.36 11.56
CA ILE A 525 -6.37 16.53 12.32
C ILE A 525 -5.02 16.96 11.77
N ASP A 526 -4.84 18.25 11.58
CA ASP A 526 -3.60 18.88 11.15
C ASP A 526 -3.32 20.05 12.10
N SER A 527 -2.12 20.08 12.67
CA SER A 527 -1.71 21.06 13.65
C SER A 527 -0.27 21.43 13.39
N ARG A 528 0.01 22.72 13.28
CA ARG A 528 1.38 23.22 13.12
C ARG A 528 1.58 24.47 13.94
N TYR A 529 2.78 24.58 14.49
CA TYR A 529 3.34 25.82 15.00
C TYR A 529 4.71 25.98 14.38
N ILE A 530 4.79 26.79 13.33
CA ILE A 530 6.02 26.98 12.55
C ILE A 530 6.26 28.47 12.33
N ASP A 531 7.48 28.94 12.56
CA ASP A 531 7.91 30.31 12.23
C ASP A 531 6.93 31.39 12.80
N GLY A 532 6.50 31.19 14.04
CA GLY A 532 5.54 32.05 14.75
C GLY A 532 4.08 31.96 14.30
N PHE A 533 3.75 31.03 13.39
CA PHE A 533 2.42 30.80 12.85
C PHE A 533 1.79 29.53 13.41
N ALA A 534 0.69 29.70 14.14
CA ALA A 534 -0.15 28.60 14.62
C ALA A 534 -1.27 28.35 13.61
N ARG A 535 -1.44 27.10 13.19
CA ARG A 535 -2.60 26.66 12.40
C ARG A 535 -3.05 25.30 12.86
N HIS A 536 -4.34 25.21 13.13
CA HIS A 536 -4.99 23.96 13.53
C HIS A 536 -6.19 23.73 12.64
N SER A 537 -6.38 22.49 12.22
CA SER A 537 -7.56 22.10 11.46
C SER A 537 -8.01 20.69 11.77
N ILE A 538 -9.32 20.51 11.70
CA ILE A 538 -9.97 19.22 11.69
C ILE A 538 -10.74 19.10 10.38
N TYR A 539 -10.73 17.92 9.78
CA TYR A 539 -11.43 17.71 8.52
C TYR A 539 -12.07 16.35 8.45
N THR A 540 -13.10 16.28 7.62
CA THR A 540 -13.71 15.06 7.12
C THR A 540 -13.66 15.08 5.59
N SER A 541 -13.57 13.91 4.96
CA SER A 541 -13.63 13.78 3.51
C SER A 541 -14.52 12.62 3.10
N TYR A 542 -15.14 12.74 1.95
CA TYR A 542 -15.92 11.68 1.33
C TYR A 542 -15.36 11.39 -0.05
N LYS A 543 -14.84 10.18 -0.25
CA LYS A 543 -14.33 9.72 -1.54
C LYS A 543 -15.49 9.20 -2.39
N ILE A 544 -15.74 9.87 -3.51
CA ILE A 544 -16.78 9.45 -4.47
C ILE A 544 -16.26 8.23 -5.25
N ASN A 545 -15.04 8.34 -5.76
CA ASN A 545 -14.32 7.30 -6.49
C ASN A 545 -12.78 7.52 -6.33
N GLY A 546 -11.96 6.84 -7.13
CA GLY A 546 -10.49 6.98 -7.07
C GLY A 546 -9.95 8.35 -7.50
N GLN A 547 -10.76 9.17 -8.17
CA GLN A 547 -10.35 10.46 -8.76
C GLN A 547 -10.99 11.66 -8.06
N SER A 548 -12.20 11.50 -7.53
CA SER A 548 -13.03 12.59 -7.01
C SER A 548 -13.32 12.44 -5.51
N GLN A 549 -13.23 13.54 -4.78
CA GLN A 549 -13.59 13.59 -3.36
C GLN A 549 -14.18 14.94 -2.96
N PHE A 550 -15.06 14.92 -1.96
CA PHE A 550 -15.42 16.10 -1.18
C PHE A 550 -14.59 16.15 0.10
N LYS A 551 -14.21 17.34 0.55
CA LYS A 551 -13.56 17.54 1.84
C LYS A 551 -14.15 18.76 2.53
N MET A 552 -14.52 18.60 3.79
CA MET A 552 -14.91 19.70 4.67
C MET A 552 -13.83 19.87 5.75
N GLN A 553 -13.39 21.09 5.98
CA GLN A 553 -12.32 21.39 6.92
C GLN A 553 -12.65 22.64 7.73
N ALA A 554 -12.57 22.54 9.04
CA ALA A 554 -12.59 23.69 9.95
C ALA A 554 -11.14 24.05 10.31
N VAL A 555 -10.81 25.32 10.23
CA VAL A 555 -9.44 25.85 10.43
C VAL A 555 -9.50 26.99 11.44
N THR A 556 -8.50 27.05 12.31
CA THR A 556 -8.13 28.25 13.07
C THR A 556 -6.66 28.53 12.83
N GLN A 557 -6.32 29.80 12.63
CA GLN A 557 -4.93 30.23 12.46
C GLN A 557 -4.71 31.63 13.04
N PHE A 558 -3.50 31.84 13.56
CA PHE A 558 -3.09 33.10 14.19
C PHE A 558 -1.57 33.13 14.40
N ARG A 559 -1.05 34.33 14.70
CA ARG A 559 0.34 34.55 15.16
C ARG A 559 0.36 35.07 16.60
N LYS A 560 1.32 34.58 17.39
CA LYS A 560 1.49 35.00 18.79
C LYS A 560 2.31 36.31 18.88
N ARG A 561 1.67 37.44 19.22
CA ARG A 561 2.25 38.80 19.39
C ARG A 561 2.83 39.45 18.12
N GLU A 562 3.05 40.77 18.20
CA GLU A 562 3.66 41.61 17.15
C GLU A 562 5.12 41.25 16.82
N LEU A 563 5.87 40.62 17.75
CA LEU A 563 7.27 40.21 17.52
C LEU A 563 7.42 39.06 16.51
N ASN A 564 6.34 38.32 16.20
CA ASN A 564 6.35 37.32 15.12
C ASN A 564 6.34 37.94 13.71
N ARG A 565 6.27 39.27 13.60
CA ARG A 565 6.44 40.00 12.33
C ARG A 565 7.86 39.87 11.77
N ASP A 566 8.85 39.60 12.62
CA ASP A 566 10.23 39.36 12.21
C ASP A 566 10.40 38.12 11.33
N TYR A 567 9.50 37.14 11.41
CA TYR A 567 9.50 36.01 10.47
C TYR A 567 9.00 36.42 9.08
N LEU A 568 8.13 37.42 8.99
CA LEU A 568 7.36 37.69 7.79
C LEU A 568 8.18 38.46 6.76
N LEU A 569 8.07 38.05 5.50
CA LEU A 569 8.55 38.84 4.36
C LEU A 569 7.68 40.08 4.16
N PHE A 570 6.37 39.94 4.39
CA PHE A 570 5.36 40.99 4.30
C PHE A 570 4.69 41.23 5.66
N PRO A 571 5.37 41.87 6.63
CA PRO A 571 4.88 42.00 8.00
C PRO A 571 3.66 42.90 8.14
N ASP A 572 3.36 43.75 7.16
CA ASP A 572 2.18 44.63 7.11
C ASP A 572 0.96 43.95 6.45
N GLU A 573 1.12 42.71 5.95
CA GLU A 573 0.07 41.95 5.25
C GLU A 573 -0.51 40.82 6.11
N TRP A 574 -0.49 41.00 7.42
CA TRP A 574 -1.00 40.05 8.41
C TRP A 574 -1.79 40.79 9.47
N SER A 575 -2.97 40.28 9.80
CA SER A 575 -3.90 40.93 10.74
C SER A 575 -4.34 40.04 11.90
N SER A 576 -4.15 38.72 11.82
CA SER A 576 -4.53 37.76 12.87
C SER A 576 -3.44 37.57 13.94
N PHE A 577 -3.35 38.51 14.86
CA PHE A 577 -2.44 38.45 16.02
C PHE A 577 -3.16 38.18 17.34
N THR A 578 -2.46 37.58 18.32
CA THR A 578 -2.91 37.47 19.72
C THR A 578 -2.24 38.51 20.63
N THR A 579 -2.99 39.32 21.38
CA THR A 579 -2.44 40.30 22.35
C THR A 579 -2.47 39.75 23.79
N SER A 580 -1.34 39.84 24.50
CA SER A 580 -1.25 39.71 25.98
C SER A 580 -1.87 38.46 26.64
N GLY A 581 -1.79 37.27 26.02
CA GLY A 581 -2.20 36.01 26.67
C GLY A 581 -3.70 35.89 26.99
N LYS A 582 -4.53 36.85 26.58
CA LYS A 582 -5.99 36.79 26.62
C LYS A 582 -6.53 36.51 25.22
N LEU A 583 -7.63 35.77 25.12
CA LEU A 583 -8.29 35.36 23.87
C LEU A 583 -8.96 36.52 23.09
N ASN A 584 -8.53 37.77 23.28
CA ASN A 584 -9.25 38.99 22.87
C ASN A 584 -8.66 39.69 21.64
N SER A 585 -8.13 38.98 20.65
CA SER A 585 -7.82 39.58 19.34
C SER A 585 -8.07 38.58 18.19
N LYS A 586 -8.55 39.10 17.05
CA LYS A 586 -9.21 38.38 15.95
C LYS A 586 -8.36 37.21 15.39
N GLN A 587 -8.57 36.00 15.91
CA GLN A 587 -8.07 34.78 15.25
C GLN A 587 -8.79 34.59 13.92
N ASN A 588 -8.11 34.16 12.87
CA ASN A 588 -8.76 33.84 11.60
C ASN A 588 -9.25 32.39 11.66
N ALA A 589 -10.54 32.21 11.91
CA ALA A 589 -11.19 30.91 11.94
C ALA A 589 -12.23 30.83 10.83
N PHE A 590 -12.29 29.70 10.13
CA PHE A 590 -13.17 29.49 8.98
C PHE A 590 -13.44 28.02 8.74
N VAL A 591 -14.52 27.75 8.02
CA VAL A 591 -14.85 26.47 7.43
C VAL A 591 -14.66 26.55 5.92
N GLN A 592 -14.16 25.47 5.33
CA GLN A 592 -14.01 25.37 3.88
C GLN A 592 -14.47 24.01 3.37
N LEU A 593 -15.14 24.04 2.23
CA LEU A 593 -15.59 22.89 1.47
C LEU A 593 -14.78 22.82 0.20
N PHE A 594 -14.27 21.63 -0.12
CA PHE A 594 -13.55 21.34 -1.34
C PHE A 594 -14.25 20.26 -2.14
N PHE A 595 -14.24 20.41 -3.46
CA PHE A 595 -14.38 19.34 -4.41
C PHE A 595 -13.08 19.22 -5.19
N ASP A 596 -12.41 18.07 -5.06
CA ASP A 596 -11.18 17.76 -5.81
C ASP A 596 -11.51 16.68 -6.84
N HIS A 597 -11.13 16.90 -8.10
CA HIS A 597 -11.19 15.91 -9.18
C HIS A 597 -9.83 15.81 -9.88
N ARG A 598 -9.23 14.62 -9.85
CA ARG A 598 -7.97 14.32 -10.53
C ARG A 598 -8.24 13.64 -11.87
N TYR A 599 -7.57 14.10 -12.92
CA TYR A 599 -7.70 13.55 -14.26
C TYR A 599 -6.33 13.36 -14.92
N LYS A 600 -6.25 12.47 -15.92
CA LYS A 600 -5.06 12.30 -16.74
C LYS A 600 -5.14 13.23 -17.96
N CYS A 601 -4.02 13.81 -18.36
CA CYS A 601 -3.90 14.60 -19.59
C CYS A 601 -2.73 14.07 -20.44
N MET A 602 -2.63 14.47 -21.71
CA MET A 602 -1.57 14.00 -22.59
C MET A 602 -0.19 14.39 -22.03
N GLY A 603 0.61 13.40 -21.64
CA GLY A 603 1.93 13.62 -21.04
C GLY A 603 1.91 14.10 -19.59
N GLY A 604 0.79 13.99 -18.87
CA GLY A 604 0.68 14.58 -17.53
C GLY A 604 -0.56 14.21 -16.72
N ASN A 605 -0.74 14.92 -15.62
CA ASN A 605 -1.92 14.81 -14.75
C ASN A 605 -2.45 16.20 -14.38
N GLY A 606 -3.76 16.29 -14.18
CA GLY A 606 -4.45 17.50 -13.74
C GLY A 606 -5.23 17.33 -12.45
N LEU A 607 -5.47 18.46 -11.77
CA LEU A 607 -6.33 18.61 -10.61
C LEU A 607 -7.28 19.79 -10.86
N LEU A 608 -8.57 19.51 -10.89
CA LEU A 608 -9.61 20.50 -10.71
C LEU A 608 -9.96 20.56 -9.21
N ARG A 609 -9.92 21.76 -8.64
CA ARG A 609 -10.33 22.06 -7.28
C ARG A 609 -11.37 23.17 -7.28
N MET A 610 -12.51 22.90 -6.69
CA MET A 610 -13.47 23.93 -6.31
C MET A 610 -13.45 24.09 -4.79
N GLN A 611 -13.45 25.32 -4.31
CA GLN A 611 -13.38 25.64 -2.89
C GLN A 611 -14.42 26.71 -2.54
N LEU A 612 -15.21 26.44 -1.51
CA LEU A 612 -16.02 27.45 -0.83
C LEU A 612 -15.41 27.68 0.55
N ARG A 613 -15.13 28.94 0.93
CA ARG A 613 -14.67 29.31 2.28
C ARG A 613 -15.65 30.26 2.93
N THR A 614 -16.02 29.95 4.18
CA THR A 614 -16.93 30.72 5.02
C THR A 614 -16.26 30.97 6.39
N PRO A 615 -16.15 32.21 6.86
CA PRO A 615 -15.50 32.53 8.12
C PRO A 615 -16.38 32.21 9.33
N LEU A 616 -15.73 32.11 10.47
CA LEU A 616 -16.34 32.03 11.80
C LEU A 616 -16.07 33.29 12.63
N THR A 617 -15.01 34.05 12.34
CA THR A 617 -14.56 35.20 13.15
C THR A 617 -14.51 36.54 12.40
N TYR A 618 -14.55 36.52 11.07
CA TYR A 618 -14.51 37.69 10.19
C TYR A 618 -15.76 37.75 9.30
N ASN A 619 -15.98 38.83 8.55
CA ASN A 619 -17.09 38.97 7.61
C ASN A 619 -16.59 38.98 6.16
N TYR A 620 -16.32 37.79 5.65
CA TYR A 620 -16.00 37.52 4.25
C TYR A 620 -16.64 36.21 3.78
N ALA A 621 -16.58 35.89 2.51
CA ALA A 621 -16.73 34.53 2.01
C ALA A 621 -16.16 34.50 0.60
N PHE A 622 -15.71 33.35 0.11
CA PHE A 622 -15.35 33.25 -1.30
C PHE A 622 -15.62 31.87 -1.88
N LEU A 623 -15.95 31.88 -3.17
CA LEU A 623 -15.92 30.72 -4.05
C LEU A 623 -14.68 30.82 -4.93
N GLN A 624 -13.96 29.72 -5.07
CA GLN A 624 -12.72 29.65 -5.83
C GLN A 624 -12.70 28.38 -6.68
N GLY A 625 -12.34 28.54 -7.95
CA GLY A 625 -12.04 27.45 -8.88
C GLY A 625 -10.57 27.49 -9.25
N GLU A 626 -9.92 26.33 -9.25
CA GLU A 626 -8.52 26.17 -9.59
C GLU A 626 -8.35 24.92 -10.44
N VAL A 627 -7.64 25.04 -11.56
CA VAL A 627 -7.21 23.94 -12.41
C VAL A 627 -5.70 23.97 -12.50
N VAL A 628 -5.04 22.94 -11.96
CA VAL A 628 -3.60 22.76 -12.06
C VAL A 628 -3.31 21.60 -13.00
N GLN A 629 -2.45 21.78 -13.99
CA GLN A 629 -1.98 20.71 -14.87
C GLN A 629 -0.47 20.62 -14.80
N ASN A 630 0.05 19.40 -14.67
CA ASN A 630 1.48 19.13 -14.72
C ASN A 630 1.73 18.18 -15.89
N ASN A 631 2.40 18.67 -16.93
CA ASN A 631 2.75 17.93 -18.13
C ASN A 631 4.27 17.82 -18.23
N SER A 632 4.77 16.69 -18.70
CA SER A 632 6.18 16.52 -19.04
C SER A 632 6.31 16.37 -20.54
N TRP A 633 7.18 17.18 -21.15
CA TRP A 633 7.60 16.98 -22.53
C TRP A 633 9.13 16.86 -22.59
N ARG A 634 9.61 15.67 -22.92
CA ARG A 634 11.04 15.30 -22.86
C ARG A 634 11.62 15.55 -21.46
N LYS A 635 12.56 16.49 -21.33
CA LYS A 635 13.23 16.87 -20.07
C LYS A 635 12.71 18.19 -19.49
N LEU A 636 11.58 18.68 -19.97
CA LEU A 636 10.94 19.89 -19.49
C LEU A 636 9.60 19.53 -18.84
N ASP A 637 9.38 20.03 -17.63
CA ASP A 637 8.09 19.92 -16.97
C ASP A 637 7.36 21.27 -17.10
N PHE A 638 6.15 21.24 -17.65
CA PHE A 638 5.26 22.37 -17.83
C PHE A 638 4.16 22.29 -16.79
N LYS A 639 4.05 23.31 -15.94
CA LYS A 639 2.98 23.42 -14.94
C LYS A 639 2.08 24.58 -15.33
N THR A 640 0.81 24.35 -15.53
CA THR A 640 -0.17 25.42 -15.79
C THR A 640 -1.17 25.49 -14.65
N ARG A 641 -1.60 26.72 -14.34
CA ARG A 641 -2.62 26.98 -13.33
C ARG A 641 -3.60 28.03 -13.82
N VAL A 642 -4.86 27.65 -13.92
CA VAL A 642 -5.98 28.57 -14.12
C VAL A 642 -6.70 28.72 -12.79
N PHE A 643 -6.91 29.96 -12.37
CA PHE A 643 -7.48 30.31 -11.08
C PHE A 643 -8.53 31.39 -11.25
N ALA A 644 -9.65 31.27 -10.55
CA ALA A 644 -10.62 32.33 -10.39
C ALA A 644 -11.22 32.28 -8.98
N ARG A 645 -11.34 33.45 -8.35
CA ARG A 645 -11.99 33.64 -7.05
C ARG A 645 -13.02 34.75 -7.15
N TYR A 646 -14.18 34.50 -6.56
CA TYR A 646 -15.19 35.51 -6.30
C TYR A 646 -15.45 35.58 -4.80
N GLY A 647 -15.09 36.70 -4.19
CA GLY A 647 -15.22 36.95 -2.75
C GLY A 647 -16.17 38.11 -2.43
N ILE A 648 -16.86 37.97 -1.30
CA ILE A 648 -17.86 38.91 -0.77
C ILE A 648 -17.56 39.22 0.71
N GLY A 649 -18.36 40.12 1.32
CA GLY A 649 -18.22 40.58 2.70
C GLY A 649 -17.32 41.82 2.82
N ASN A 650 -17.21 42.40 4.01
CA ASN A 650 -16.57 43.71 4.24
C ASN A 650 -15.38 43.69 5.21
N ASP A 651 -15.09 42.55 5.85
CA ASP A 651 -14.02 42.39 6.83
C ASP A 651 -13.27 41.09 6.50
N LEU A 652 -12.28 41.17 5.61
CA LEU A 652 -11.39 40.07 5.24
C LEU A 652 -10.05 40.27 5.95
N PRO A 653 -9.49 39.25 6.63
CA PRO A 653 -8.16 39.35 7.19
C PRO A 653 -7.12 39.57 6.09
N GLN A 654 -6.11 40.42 6.36
CA GLN A 654 -5.06 40.78 5.39
C GLN A 654 -4.37 39.55 4.80
N GLU A 655 -4.11 38.53 5.63
CA GLU A 655 -3.43 37.31 5.17
C GLU A 655 -4.28 36.44 4.23
N SER A 656 -5.61 36.64 4.18
CA SER A 656 -6.55 35.97 3.27
C SER A 656 -6.83 36.76 1.97
N VAL A 657 -6.38 38.02 1.89
CA VAL A 657 -6.60 38.91 0.73
C VAL A 657 -5.94 38.34 -0.51
N LEU A 658 -6.65 38.39 -1.64
CA LEU A 658 -6.12 37.94 -2.92
C LEU A 658 -5.20 39.00 -3.51
N PHE A 659 -3.95 38.63 -3.76
CA PHE A 659 -2.96 39.50 -4.39
C PHE A 659 -2.92 39.26 -5.89
N MET A 660 -2.23 40.14 -6.63
CA MET A 660 -2.20 40.14 -8.10
C MET A 660 -1.82 38.79 -8.69
N GLN A 661 -1.01 38.01 -7.98
CA GLN A 661 -0.47 36.75 -8.47
C GLN A 661 -1.40 35.55 -8.22
N GLY A 662 -2.63 35.79 -7.77
CA GLY A 662 -3.59 34.73 -7.48
C GLY A 662 -3.21 33.90 -6.25
N ALA A 663 -2.46 34.49 -5.33
CA ALA A 663 -2.00 33.92 -4.08
C ALA A 663 -2.25 34.89 -2.92
N ASN A 664 -1.89 34.50 -1.71
CA ASN A 664 -2.04 35.30 -0.50
C ASN A 664 -0.95 34.94 0.53
N PRO A 665 -0.76 35.76 1.57
CA PRO A 665 0.23 35.47 2.61
C PRO A 665 0.02 34.12 3.34
N GLU A 666 -1.21 33.61 3.45
CA GLU A 666 -1.45 32.27 4.00
C GLU A 666 -0.82 31.16 3.14
N GLU A 667 -0.96 31.24 1.81
CA GLU A 667 -0.43 30.24 0.88
C GLU A 667 1.11 30.22 0.87
N MET A 668 1.77 31.35 1.17
CA MET A 668 3.22 31.40 1.38
C MET A 668 3.68 30.47 2.50
N MET A 669 2.85 30.25 3.53
CA MET A 669 3.18 29.40 4.67
C MET A 669 3.33 27.93 4.29
N GLU A 670 2.83 27.52 3.12
CA GLU A 670 3.01 26.16 2.59
C GLU A 670 4.40 25.96 1.96
N SER A 671 5.12 27.03 1.64
CA SER A 671 6.48 26.95 1.07
C SER A 671 7.54 27.15 2.13
N LYS A 672 8.36 26.11 2.37
CA LYS A 672 9.49 26.21 3.30
C LYS A 672 10.50 27.31 2.95
N TRP A 673 10.61 27.69 1.67
CA TRP A 673 11.60 28.63 1.19
C TRP A 673 11.23 30.10 1.36
N VAL A 674 9.92 30.42 1.37
CA VAL A 674 9.42 31.81 1.43
C VAL A 674 8.48 32.08 2.61
N ARG A 675 8.19 31.07 3.46
CA ARG A 675 7.34 31.26 4.65
C ARG A 675 7.97 32.10 5.77
N SER A 676 9.29 32.26 5.75
CA SER A 676 10.04 33.01 6.76
C SER A 676 11.25 33.72 6.17
N GLN A 677 11.65 34.85 6.75
CA GLN A 677 12.92 35.53 6.44
C GLN A 677 14.12 34.58 6.59
N GLY A 678 15.09 34.72 5.70
CA GLY A 678 16.33 33.94 5.70
C GLY A 678 16.78 33.63 4.28
N ILE A 679 16.37 32.45 3.78
CA ILE A 679 16.71 32.01 2.41
C ILE A 679 16.22 33.03 1.38
N ALA A 680 15.00 33.52 1.61
CA ALA A 680 14.47 34.71 0.98
C ALA A 680 14.71 35.89 1.95
N PRO A 681 15.63 36.82 1.66
CA PRO A 681 15.84 37.99 2.50
C PRO A 681 14.74 39.05 2.26
N ARG A 682 14.49 39.88 3.27
CA ARG A 682 13.34 40.82 3.31
C ARG A 682 13.45 41.95 2.29
N ASP A 683 14.66 42.35 1.94
CA ASP A 683 14.97 43.34 0.90
C ASP A 683 14.40 42.93 -0.47
N LEU A 684 14.39 41.64 -0.79
CA LEU A 684 13.82 41.16 -2.05
C LEU A 684 12.28 41.16 -2.07
N SER A 685 11.61 41.35 -0.92
CA SER A 685 10.15 41.57 -0.83
C SER A 685 9.74 43.05 -0.82
N GLY A 686 10.71 43.97 -0.94
CA GLY A 686 10.46 45.42 -0.97
C GLY A 686 9.69 45.88 -2.22
N MET A 687 9.05 47.05 -2.11
CA MET A 687 8.50 47.80 -3.23
C MET A 687 9.53 48.85 -3.67
N SER A 688 9.84 48.93 -4.96
CA SER A 688 10.79 49.89 -5.51
C SER A 688 10.24 50.45 -6.82
N LYS A 689 10.35 51.77 -7.03
CA LYS A 689 10.02 52.42 -8.31
C LYS A 689 11.07 52.20 -9.39
N ILE A 690 12.25 51.65 -9.02
CA ILE A 690 13.42 51.53 -9.90
C ILE A 690 13.96 50.09 -10.00
N ASP A 691 13.74 49.26 -8.97
CA ASP A 691 14.23 47.89 -8.91
C ASP A 691 13.09 46.89 -9.06
N PHE A 692 13.36 45.79 -9.78
CA PHE A 692 12.44 44.65 -9.80
C PHE A 692 12.45 43.96 -8.44
N SER A 693 11.30 43.96 -7.75
CA SER A 693 11.09 43.16 -6.55
C SER A 693 11.12 41.67 -6.89
N SER A 694 12.03 40.92 -6.27
CA SER A 694 12.41 39.58 -6.75
C SER A 694 11.77 38.43 -5.99
N ILE A 695 11.08 38.67 -4.87
CA ILE A 695 10.34 37.65 -4.11
C ILE A 695 8.84 37.68 -4.40
N HIS A 696 8.26 36.49 -4.51
CA HIS A 696 6.86 36.25 -4.85
C HIS A 696 6.09 35.58 -3.69
N MET A 697 4.78 35.84 -3.59
CA MET A 697 3.91 35.11 -2.67
C MET A 697 3.61 33.71 -3.20
N GLY A 698 4.15 32.66 -2.56
CA GLY A 698 3.88 31.27 -2.95
C GLY A 698 2.39 30.98 -3.14
N GLY A 699 2.03 30.33 -4.27
CA GLY A 699 0.64 29.98 -4.60
C GLY A 699 0.28 30.15 -6.09
N GLY A 700 0.92 31.08 -6.81
CA GLY A 700 0.72 31.32 -8.25
C GLY A 700 2.01 31.25 -9.08
N LEU A 701 1.89 31.11 -10.41
CA LEU A 701 3.02 31.17 -11.35
C LEU A 701 2.85 32.39 -12.25
N ASN A 702 3.07 33.61 -11.76
CA ASN A 702 3.05 34.78 -12.64
C ASN A 702 4.09 35.84 -12.25
N LEU A 703 4.86 36.27 -13.27
CA LEU A 703 5.76 37.42 -13.35
C LEU A 703 6.64 37.69 -12.11
N ARG A 704 7.61 36.80 -11.88
CA ARG A 704 8.75 37.02 -10.97
C ARG A 704 9.37 38.38 -11.30
N GLY A 705 9.44 39.33 -10.36
CA GLY A 705 9.99 40.67 -10.61
C GLY A 705 8.98 41.83 -10.59
N TYR A 706 7.74 41.59 -11.04
CA TYR A 706 6.84 42.70 -11.42
C TYR A 706 5.98 43.25 -10.28
N THR A 707 5.76 42.48 -9.22
CA THR A 707 4.79 42.86 -8.17
C THR A 707 5.22 44.09 -7.39
N GLY A 708 6.48 44.16 -6.96
CA GLY A 708 6.97 45.34 -6.24
C GLY A 708 7.45 46.48 -7.14
N TYR A 709 7.39 46.33 -8.47
CA TYR A 709 7.81 47.33 -9.45
C TYR A 709 6.63 47.99 -10.18
N TYR A 710 5.66 47.22 -10.69
CA TYR A 710 4.50 47.72 -11.45
C TYR A 710 3.15 47.64 -10.72
N ALA A 711 3.07 46.89 -9.63
CA ALA A 711 1.83 46.70 -8.86
C ALA A 711 1.92 47.37 -7.48
N ASN A 712 2.59 48.52 -7.42
CA ASN A 712 2.58 49.44 -6.28
C ASN A 712 1.83 50.73 -6.63
N ASP A 713 1.36 51.43 -5.60
CA ASP A 713 0.77 52.77 -5.68
C ASP A 713 1.35 53.60 -4.53
N GLU A 714 1.15 54.91 -4.55
CA GLU A 714 1.73 55.85 -3.59
C GLU A 714 0.61 56.56 -2.81
N ASP A 715 0.71 56.58 -1.48
CA ASP A 715 -0.20 57.37 -0.65
C ASP A 715 0.16 58.88 -0.69
N GLU A 716 -0.67 59.72 -0.07
CA GLU A 716 -0.46 61.19 -0.03
C GLU A 716 0.88 61.60 0.61
N ASP A 717 1.48 60.71 1.42
CA ASP A 717 2.74 60.91 2.13
C ASP A 717 3.95 60.35 1.36
N GLY A 718 3.75 59.80 0.16
CA GLY A 718 4.84 59.24 -0.66
C GLY A 718 5.22 57.79 -0.32
N ASN A 719 4.46 57.11 0.54
CA ASN A 719 4.73 55.72 0.89
C ASN A 719 4.15 54.79 -0.18
N LEU A 720 4.98 53.86 -0.64
CA LEU A 720 4.56 52.81 -1.56
C LEU A 720 3.72 51.75 -0.84
N PHE A 721 2.62 51.32 -1.45
CA PHE A 721 1.83 50.16 -1.04
C PHE A 721 1.44 49.29 -2.23
N LEU A 722 1.11 48.01 -2.00
CA LEU A 722 0.71 47.09 -3.09
C LEU A 722 -0.68 47.47 -3.64
N ASN A 723 -0.74 47.79 -4.93
CA ASN A 723 -1.92 48.34 -5.62
C ASN A 723 -3.07 47.32 -5.77
N TYR A 724 -2.78 46.02 -5.83
CA TYR A 724 -3.84 45.00 -5.90
C TYR A 724 -3.99 44.15 -4.64
N LYS A 725 -4.99 44.52 -3.84
CA LYS A 725 -5.47 43.80 -2.65
C LYS A 725 -6.99 43.59 -2.77
N GLY A 726 -7.41 42.43 -3.27
CA GLY A 726 -8.79 42.17 -3.65
C GLY A 726 -9.46 40.99 -2.92
N LYS A 727 -10.79 40.92 -3.03
CA LYS A 727 -11.59 39.74 -2.62
C LYS A 727 -11.82 38.77 -3.78
N SER A 728 -11.78 39.28 -5.00
CA SER A 728 -12.12 38.59 -6.24
C SER A 728 -11.06 38.88 -7.29
N GLY A 729 -10.76 37.89 -8.13
CA GLY A 729 -9.78 38.01 -9.21
C GLY A 729 -9.61 36.69 -9.95
N ALA A 730 -8.99 36.73 -11.12
CA ALA A 730 -8.67 35.55 -11.91
C ALA A 730 -7.27 35.66 -12.51
N ALA A 731 -6.61 34.52 -12.68
CA ALA A 731 -5.25 34.45 -13.21
C ALA A 731 -5.04 33.16 -14.02
N VAL A 732 -4.28 33.26 -15.09
CA VAL A 732 -3.74 32.12 -15.85
C VAL A 732 -2.22 32.19 -15.76
N ASN A 733 -1.61 31.05 -15.45
CA ASN A 733 -0.22 30.95 -15.02
C ASN A 733 0.43 29.76 -15.74
N MET A 734 1.69 29.89 -16.16
CA MET A 734 2.48 28.80 -16.74
C MET A 734 3.92 28.85 -16.21
N GLU A 735 4.45 27.70 -15.81
CA GLU A 735 5.83 27.51 -15.39
C GLU A 735 6.49 26.42 -16.23
N ILE A 736 7.77 26.64 -16.53
CA ILE A 736 8.65 25.67 -17.16
C ILE A 736 9.76 25.36 -16.16
N ASP A 737 9.89 24.08 -15.85
CA ASP A 737 10.84 23.54 -14.90
C ASP A 737 11.97 22.83 -15.67
N PHE A 738 13.19 23.19 -15.32
CA PHE A 738 14.42 22.75 -15.98
C PHE A 738 15.19 21.72 -15.15
N ASP A 739 14.67 21.28 -14.00
CA ASP A 739 15.37 20.37 -13.07
C ASP A 739 15.82 19.08 -13.77
N ARG A 740 15.03 18.57 -14.73
CA ARG A 740 15.37 17.36 -15.49
C ARG A 740 16.43 17.57 -16.58
N LEU A 741 16.73 18.81 -16.96
CA LEU A 741 17.83 19.14 -17.87
C LEU A 741 19.16 19.15 -17.14
N PHE A 742 19.16 19.65 -15.92
CA PHE A 742 20.34 19.73 -15.06
C PHE A 742 20.29 18.62 -14.02
N ARG A 743 20.64 17.39 -14.42
CA ARG A 743 20.91 16.32 -13.43
C ARG A 743 22.16 16.73 -12.64
N ILE A 744 21.96 17.29 -11.45
CA ILE A 744 23.00 17.43 -10.42
C ILE A 744 23.08 16.13 -9.62
#